data_AF-A0A534X3K2-F1
#
_entry.id   AF-A0A534X3K2-F1
#
_cell.length_a   1.000
_cell.length_b   1.000
_cell.length_c   1.000
_cell.angle_alpha   90.00
_cell.angle_beta   90.00
_cell.angle_gamma   90.00
#
_symmetry.space_group_name_H-M   'P 1'
#
loop_
_entity.id
_entity.type
_entity.pdbx_description
1 polymer ?
#
loop_
_entity_poly.entity_id
_entity_poly.type
_entity_poly.pdbx_seq_one_letter_code
_entity_poly.pdbx_strand_id
1 'polypeptide(L)'
;MENTAISTGNGERMGGWYAGGRAVCCGGGGTPATHSWRPPKNCAGFRHSRKLVWPGVALLVAFAAGRAQADLTAAYDGSLKVPRKSGAAMIAGALQQTNVALSGTLAVAFDDDAVSGVYWVNGQMHGAKLTLSGTNSAGVHLKWKGKMARSAVLRGVAHLSGAGKRYKGMLELVRRDPTPPSSPPQSCDNSFFTAQVMGQVLGPICANCHVPGGAAAAANFRVTLGDPLATQASVGLQIDPANPSESRILTKPLAAVPHGGGQQLSPGSDPEKILEQWVNLVATGHQCDAGSNVPTVALSPAELLMRASMDLRGARPALAELDAVEADPNAYPNLVEQYLHSPEFLERVKDAYDDALLVRREDFNDESRDETSAIYGEALELISYLVANDRPFTEIGTADYTVANQLFQRDTRRLPYPMEPVAGDAWQPTHYTDGRPHAGLLSTSAFYDVWDTNDTNKNRRRANRWSIVFHCYNFLDTPVDVTRNVDNNDADAVLNAVTTRSDCKACHDRLDPMASFMFPLDNAAQLEGGDGTRFFSGDPERWRSANKRPPGVYGIPGTDIRDMGRLLVAHPKFAECQTKRAFKMLFLRNPQTTPELSTAADLATRWGAEDNYNFRALVRRWMLSDVYRSRPETDGAAWVRRVSPERLESLVKDLTGFVWTRPAEDDEDDADPNSDPPRTEPVTLLTNEEDGFKIILGGINGTNVSGRSYSLNASVAIVQRKVASLAADYVVRTDLAAADADRKLLAGVTGTENPAVDEGALRGHIVTLVRRLYGERLAPDSPQVDGWFGLYQALFNDLTQSGTGSGQVPGTAGQRAWRGLLVAMLRSPKILLY
;
A
#
# COMPACT_ATOMS: atom_id res chain seq x y z
N MET A 1 0.34 -42.21 -37.28
CA MET A 1 0.24 -43.46 -36.51
C MET A 1 0.87 -43.21 -35.16
N GLU A 2 0.10 -43.46 -34.10
CA GLU A 2 0.45 -43.53 -32.66
C GLU A 2 1.08 -42.26 -32.04
N ASN A 3 0.34 -41.34 -31.40
CA ASN A 3 -0.60 -41.37 -30.27
C ASN A 3 -0.01 -41.83 -28.92
N THR A 4 0.11 -40.88 -27.98
CA THR A 4 -0.22 -41.12 -26.56
C THR A 4 -0.51 -39.77 -25.88
N ALA A 5 -1.80 -39.48 -25.76
CA ALA A 5 -2.35 -38.41 -24.93
C ALA A 5 -2.94 -39.03 -23.66
N ILE A 6 -2.69 -38.42 -22.49
CA ILE A 6 -3.34 -38.78 -21.23
C ILE A 6 -4.42 -37.73 -20.97
N SER A 7 -5.66 -38.21 -21.00
CA SER A 7 -6.90 -37.56 -20.61
C SER A 7 -7.13 -37.73 -19.10
N THR A 8 -7.62 -36.67 -18.45
CA THR A 8 -8.47 -36.79 -17.27
C THR A 8 -9.62 -35.80 -17.38
N GLY A 9 -10.82 -36.32 -17.61
CA GLY A 9 -12.08 -35.61 -17.40
C GLY A 9 -12.62 -35.88 -16.00
N ASN A 10 -13.42 -34.94 -15.49
CA ASN A 10 -14.86 -35.17 -15.26
C ASN A 10 -15.44 -33.99 -14.47
N GLY A 11 -16.33 -33.25 -15.14
CA GLY A 11 -17.31 -32.41 -14.47
C GLY A 11 -18.52 -33.23 -14.04
N GLU A 12 -19.06 -32.94 -12.88
CA GLU A 12 -20.39 -33.36 -12.48
C GLU A 12 -21.25 -32.12 -12.21
N ARG A 13 -22.23 -31.92 -13.11
CA ARG A 13 -23.45 -31.17 -12.86
C ARG A 13 -24.38 -32.05 -12.02
N MET A 14 -25.02 -31.49 -10.99
CA MET A 14 -26.27 -32.05 -10.47
C MET A 14 -27.35 -30.97 -10.42
N GLY A 15 -28.50 -31.33 -11.02
CA GLY A 15 -29.67 -30.49 -11.23
C GLY A 15 -30.61 -30.38 -10.04
N GLY A 16 -31.61 -29.51 -10.22
CA GLY A 16 -32.56 -29.11 -9.19
C GLY A 16 -33.74 -30.05 -8.95
N TRP A 17 -34.54 -29.64 -7.96
CA TRP A 17 -35.90 -30.14 -7.71
C TRP A 17 -36.80 -28.97 -7.30
N TYR A 18 -37.94 -28.87 -7.99
CA TYR A 18 -39.08 -28.00 -7.69
C TYR A 18 -39.94 -28.58 -6.55
N ALA A 19 -40.57 -27.71 -5.76
CA ALA A 19 -42.03 -27.58 -5.59
C ALA A 19 -42.50 -27.30 -4.14
N GLY A 20 -43.31 -26.24 -4.00
CA GLY A 20 -44.59 -26.30 -3.27
C GLY A 20 -44.72 -25.51 -1.97
N GLY A 21 -45.59 -24.48 -1.96
CA GLY A 21 -46.21 -23.98 -0.73
C GLY A 21 -46.64 -22.52 -0.72
N ARG A 22 -47.77 -22.19 -1.36
CA ARG A 22 -48.49 -20.91 -1.20
C ARG A 22 -49.07 -20.78 0.22
N ALA A 23 -49.04 -19.58 0.78
CA ALA A 23 -50.13 -19.07 1.62
C ALA A 23 -50.24 -17.54 1.50
N VAL A 24 -51.44 -17.11 1.14
CA VAL A 24 -51.93 -15.74 0.96
C VAL A 24 -52.44 -15.21 2.29
N CYS A 25 -52.26 -13.91 2.57
CA CYS A 25 -53.31 -13.05 3.15
C CYS A 25 -52.94 -11.57 3.04
N CYS A 26 -53.71 -10.83 2.24
CA CYS A 26 -53.74 -9.39 2.13
C CYS A 26 -54.47 -8.74 3.32
N GLY A 27 -54.19 -7.46 3.57
CA GLY A 27 -55.28 -6.49 3.78
C GLY A 27 -55.14 -5.46 4.91
N GLY A 28 -54.93 -4.19 4.50
CA GLY A 28 -55.43 -2.96 5.15
C GLY A 28 -54.60 -2.43 6.32
N GLY A 29 -54.19 -1.16 6.41
CA GLY A 29 -54.69 0.08 5.80
C GLY A 29 -54.83 1.13 6.93
N GLY A 30 -54.27 2.33 6.76
CA GLY A 30 -54.58 3.48 7.61
C GLY A 30 -53.40 4.34 8.08
N THR A 31 -53.04 5.34 7.30
CA THR A 31 -52.54 6.66 7.77
C THR A 31 -53.72 7.64 7.83
N PRO A 32 -53.62 8.92 8.26
CA PRO A 32 -52.50 9.67 8.90
C PRO A 32 -52.93 10.47 10.16
N ALA A 33 -51.97 11.02 10.91
CA ALA A 33 -52.22 12.20 11.73
C ALA A 33 -50.99 13.10 11.84
N THR A 34 -51.19 14.33 11.37
CA THR A 34 -50.33 15.51 11.44
C THR A 34 -50.22 16.05 12.86
N HIS A 35 -49.07 16.62 13.27
CA HIS A 35 -49.05 17.89 14.01
C HIS A 35 -47.64 18.53 14.01
N SER A 36 -47.61 19.74 13.48
CA SER A 36 -46.55 20.75 13.60
C SER A 36 -46.48 21.30 15.03
N TRP A 37 -45.32 21.83 15.46
CA TRP A 37 -45.22 23.10 16.21
C TRP A 37 -43.75 23.57 16.30
N ARG A 38 -43.54 24.87 16.06
CA ARG A 38 -42.26 25.61 16.07
C ARG A 38 -41.95 26.19 17.47
N PRO A 39 -40.70 26.63 17.75
CA PRO A 39 -40.22 27.07 19.07
C PRO A 39 -40.26 28.60 19.25
N PRO A 40 -40.01 29.13 20.46
CA PRO A 40 -39.59 30.53 20.64
C PRO A 40 -38.14 30.69 21.09
N LYS A 41 -37.61 31.87 20.74
CA LYS A 41 -36.25 32.38 20.93
C LYS A 41 -36.06 33.12 22.26
N ASN A 42 -34.79 33.19 22.68
CA ASN A 42 -34.04 34.28 23.33
C ASN A 42 -34.63 35.04 24.54
N CYS A 43 -33.82 35.17 25.60
CA CYS A 43 -33.22 36.46 25.98
C CYS A 43 -32.20 36.30 27.14
N ALA A 44 -31.16 37.12 27.07
CA ALA A 44 -29.97 37.09 27.89
C ALA A 44 -30.04 38.05 29.10
N GLY A 45 -29.21 37.75 30.10
CA GLY A 45 -28.46 38.73 30.89
C GLY A 45 -29.09 39.15 32.22
N PHE A 46 -28.34 39.02 33.32
CA PHE A 46 -28.12 40.13 34.26
C PHE A 46 -26.89 39.90 35.14
N ARG A 47 -26.22 41.02 35.44
CA ARG A 47 -24.91 41.20 36.07
C ARG A 47 -24.93 41.12 37.61
N HIS A 48 -23.72 40.88 38.14
CA HIS A 48 -23.18 41.03 39.49
C HIS A 48 -23.83 42.03 40.49
N SER A 49 -23.87 41.61 41.77
CA SER A 49 -23.51 42.44 42.95
C SER A 49 -23.15 41.49 44.13
N ARG A 50 -21.90 41.46 44.60
CA ARG A 50 -21.28 42.13 45.78
C ARG A 50 -21.87 41.80 47.18
N LYS A 51 -21.14 40.90 47.87
CA LYS A 51 -20.64 40.89 49.28
C LYS A 51 -21.49 41.46 50.44
N LEU A 52 -21.72 40.65 51.49
CA LEU A 52 -21.30 40.83 52.91
C LEU A 52 -21.83 39.66 53.79
N VAL A 53 -21.01 38.71 54.28
CA VAL A 53 -20.51 38.46 55.68
C VAL A 53 -21.50 38.77 56.83
N TRP A 54 -21.92 37.84 57.72
CA TRP A 54 -21.27 37.23 58.92
C TRP A 54 -22.26 36.22 59.61
N PRO A 55 -21.94 35.51 60.73
CA PRO A 55 -21.32 34.18 60.84
C PRO A 55 -22.25 33.06 61.40
N GLY A 56 -21.76 31.82 61.43
CA GLY A 56 -21.98 30.90 62.56
C GLY A 56 -23.13 29.89 62.48
N VAL A 57 -22.87 28.72 61.86
CA VAL A 57 -23.28 27.42 62.41
C VAL A 57 -22.16 26.42 62.10
N ALA A 58 -21.49 25.93 63.14
CA ALA A 58 -20.57 24.81 63.03
C ALA A 58 -21.38 23.53 62.75
N LEU A 59 -21.52 23.16 61.48
CA LEU A 59 -21.81 21.77 61.10
C LEU A 59 -20.48 21.05 60.91
N LEU A 60 -20.19 20.13 61.82
CA LEU A 60 -19.24 19.04 61.59
C LEU A 60 -19.73 18.23 60.38
N VAL A 61 -19.35 18.65 59.18
CA VAL A 61 -19.36 17.76 58.02
C VAL A 61 -18.21 16.80 58.26
N ALA A 62 -18.54 15.61 58.77
CA ALA A 62 -17.68 14.46 58.63
C ALA A 62 -17.43 14.30 57.12
N PHE A 63 -16.25 14.75 56.67
CA PHE A 63 -15.73 14.30 55.39
C PHE A 63 -15.62 12.77 55.51
N ALA A 64 -16.64 12.08 55.01
CA ALA A 64 -16.45 10.74 54.52
C ALA A 64 -15.46 10.90 53.36
N ALA A 65 -14.16 10.80 53.69
CA ALA A 65 -13.15 10.45 52.73
C ALA A 65 -13.59 9.11 52.13
N GLY A 66 -14.36 9.16 51.05
CA GLY A 66 -14.62 8.02 50.22
C GLY A 66 -13.25 7.47 49.88
N ARG A 67 -12.91 6.28 50.39
CA ARG A 67 -11.68 5.59 50.02
C ARG A 67 -11.65 5.57 48.51
N ALA A 68 -10.68 6.23 47.89
CA ALA A 68 -10.37 6.05 46.48
C ALA A 68 -10.30 4.54 46.24
N GLN A 69 -11.27 4.00 45.51
CA GLN A 69 -11.16 2.61 45.05
C GLN A 69 -9.95 2.57 44.13
N ALA A 70 -9.03 1.65 44.39
CA ALA A 70 -7.82 1.54 43.58
C ALA A 70 -8.21 1.18 42.14
N ASP A 71 -7.97 2.10 41.22
CA ASP A 71 -8.11 1.90 39.78
C ASP A 71 -7.17 0.76 39.34
N LEU A 72 -7.75 -0.32 38.84
CA LEU A 72 -7.01 -1.48 38.32
C LEU A 72 -6.53 -1.33 36.89
N THR A 73 -6.75 -0.19 36.24
CA THR A 73 -6.25 0.07 34.89
C THR A 73 -4.73 0.09 34.86
N ALA A 74 -4.11 -1.01 34.42
CA ALA A 74 -2.65 -1.17 34.37
C ALA A 74 -2.23 -2.43 33.59
N ALA A 75 -0.94 -2.52 33.29
CA ALA A 75 -0.29 -3.79 32.97
C ALA A 75 0.04 -4.57 34.26
N TYR A 76 0.03 -5.90 34.15
CA TYR A 76 0.30 -6.84 35.23
C TYR A 76 1.28 -7.92 34.76
N ASP A 77 2.13 -8.39 35.66
CA ASP A 77 2.85 -9.64 35.50
C ASP A 77 2.45 -10.57 36.64
N GLY A 78 2.50 -11.87 36.42
CA GLY A 78 2.00 -12.80 37.39
C GLY A 78 2.41 -14.23 37.15
N SER A 79 1.97 -15.08 38.07
CA SER A 79 2.14 -16.51 37.95
C SER A 79 0.89 -17.26 38.38
N LEU A 80 0.64 -18.38 37.71
CA LEU A 80 -0.36 -19.35 38.11
C LEU A 80 0.33 -20.60 38.64
N LYS A 81 0.20 -20.83 39.95
CA LYS A 81 0.70 -22.05 40.60
C LYS A 81 -0.41 -23.08 40.72
N VAL A 82 -0.25 -24.21 40.02
CA VAL A 82 -1.18 -25.33 40.08
C VAL A 82 -0.63 -26.40 41.04
N PRO A 83 -1.40 -26.88 42.02
CA PRO A 83 -0.96 -27.96 42.90
C PRO A 83 -0.59 -29.22 42.11
N ARG A 84 0.54 -29.84 42.45
CA ARG A 84 1.05 -31.12 41.87
C ARG A 84 1.60 -31.06 40.43
N LYS A 85 1.75 -29.88 39.82
CA LYS A 85 2.64 -29.70 38.66
C LYS A 85 3.92 -28.97 39.09
N SER A 86 5.07 -29.41 38.58
CA SER A 86 6.33 -28.66 38.68
C SER A 86 6.28 -27.49 37.71
N GLY A 87 6.63 -26.29 38.17
CA GLY A 87 6.58 -25.06 37.38
C GLY A 87 5.34 -24.20 37.68
N ALA A 88 5.50 -22.88 37.57
CA ALA A 88 4.40 -21.92 37.63
C ALA A 88 4.18 -21.37 36.22
N ALA A 89 2.93 -21.28 35.78
CA ALA A 89 2.62 -20.63 34.51
C ALA A 89 2.98 -19.15 34.59
N MET A 90 3.60 -18.61 33.57
CA MET A 90 3.85 -17.18 33.47
C MET A 90 2.59 -16.49 32.93
N ILE A 91 2.23 -15.36 33.55
CA ILE A 91 1.04 -14.60 33.21
C ILE A 91 1.44 -13.16 32.91
N ALA A 92 1.05 -12.64 31.76
CA ALA A 92 1.13 -11.22 31.45
C ALA A 92 -0.29 -10.68 31.24
N GLY A 93 -0.66 -9.65 31.99
CA GLY A 93 -2.00 -9.08 31.98
C GLY A 93 -2.03 -7.62 31.57
N ALA A 94 -3.14 -7.18 30.98
CA ALA A 94 -3.51 -5.78 30.91
C ALA A 94 -4.99 -5.69 31.27
N LEU A 95 -5.32 -4.93 32.30
CA LEU A 95 -6.69 -4.73 32.75
C LEU A 95 -7.04 -3.25 32.60
N GLN A 96 -8.30 -2.98 32.29
CA GLN A 96 -8.91 -1.66 32.25
C GLN A 96 -10.15 -1.68 33.14
N GLN A 97 -10.31 -0.64 33.94
CA GLN A 97 -11.44 -0.49 34.83
C GLN A 97 -12.29 0.72 34.43
N THR A 98 -13.59 0.49 34.28
CA THR A 98 -14.60 1.55 34.10
C THR A 98 -15.69 1.35 35.14
N ASN A 99 -15.74 2.22 36.15
CA ASN A 99 -16.56 2.05 37.35
C ASN A 99 -16.26 0.71 38.06
N VAL A 100 -17.25 -0.19 38.16
CA VAL A 100 -17.10 -1.53 38.72
C VAL A 100 -16.75 -2.58 37.67
N ALA A 101 -16.83 -2.25 36.37
CA ALA A 101 -16.53 -3.19 35.29
C ALA A 101 -15.03 -3.28 35.06
N LEU A 102 -14.54 -4.49 34.85
CA LEU A 102 -13.18 -4.81 34.46
C LEU A 102 -13.19 -5.54 33.12
N SER A 103 -12.30 -5.14 32.22
CA SER A 103 -12.02 -5.83 30.96
C SER A 103 -10.52 -5.89 30.71
N GLY A 104 -10.06 -6.84 29.89
CA GLY A 104 -8.65 -6.94 29.57
C GLY A 104 -8.21 -8.28 28.99
N THR A 105 -6.90 -8.50 29.00
CA THR A 105 -6.26 -9.74 28.52
C THR A 105 -5.36 -10.32 29.59
N LEU A 106 -5.36 -11.64 29.76
CA LEU A 106 -4.37 -12.39 30.54
C LEU A 106 -3.73 -13.43 29.62
N ALA A 107 -2.51 -13.17 29.20
CA ALA A 107 -1.74 -14.06 28.37
C ALA A 107 -0.97 -15.06 29.25
N VAL A 108 -1.27 -16.35 29.08
CA VAL A 108 -0.84 -17.46 29.94
C VAL A 108 0.12 -18.35 29.16
N ALA A 109 1.35 -18.47 29.65
CA ALA A 109 2.31 -19.48 29.18
C ALA A 109 2.39 -20.60 30.23
N PHE A 110 1.90 -21.78 29.84
CA PHE A 110 1.87 -23.01 30.63
C PHE A 110 2.63 -24.10 29.87
N ASP A 111 3.26 -25.07 30.55
CA ASP A 111 3.91 -26.23 29.90
C ASP A 111 2.92 -27.21 29.24
N ASP A 112 1.66 -26.79 29.03
CA ASP A 112 0.59 -27.57 28.43
C ASP A 112 -0.12 -26.68 27.43
N ASP A 113 0.23 -26.84 26.16
CA ASP A 113 -0.25 -26.01 25.05
C ASP A 113 -1.79 -25.97 24.96
N ALA A 114 -2.46 -27.02 25.46
CA ALA A 114 -3.92 -27.09 25.48
C ALA A 114 -4.59 -26.02 26.36
N VAL A 115 -3.88 -25.44 27.33
CA VAL A 115 -4.39 -24.37 28.22
C VAL A 115 -3.48 -23.13 28.23
N SER A 116 -2.46 -23.10 27.39
CA SER A 116 -1.70 -21.89 27.10
C SER A 116 -2.49 -20.98 26.17
N GLY A 117 -2.11 -19.70 26.13
CA GLY A 117 -2.69 -18.71 25.22
C GLY A 117 -3.22 -17.46 25.93
N VAL A 118 -3.79 -16.56 25.12
CA VAL A 118 -4.34 -15.29 25.60
C VAL A 118 -5.79 -15.48 26.03
N TYR A 119 -6.10 -15.13 27.27
CA TYR A 119 -7.45 -15.16 27.83
C TYR A 119 -8.05 -13.76 27.85
N TRP A 120 -9.23 -13.62 27.26
CA TRP A 120 -9.98 -12.36 27.26
C TRP A 120 -10.89 -12.29 28.45
N VAL A 121 -10.53 -11.46 29.41
CA VAL A 121 -11.18 -11.44 30.71
C VAL A 121 -12.12 -10.26 30.81
N ASN A 122 -13.35 -10.55 31.24
CA ASN A 122 -14.31 -9.56 31.66
C ASN A 122 -14.79 -9.90 33.06
N GLY A 123 -15.21 -8.88 33.79
CA GLY A 123 -15.79 -9.10 35.09
C GLY A 123 -16.00 -7.82 35.86
N GLN A 124 -16.02 -7.95 37.18
CA GLN A 124 -16.41 -6.85 38.06
C GLN A 124 -15.55 -6.81 39.33
N MET A 125 -15.36 -5.59 39.82
CA MET A 125 -14.76 -5.30 41.11
C MET A 125 -15.84 -4.81 42.08
N HIS A 126 -15.90 -5.46 43.24
CA HIS A 126 -16.74 -5.04 44.37
C HIS A 126 -15.88 -4.95 45.64
N GLY A 127 -15.61 -3.73 46.07
CA GLY A 127 -14.68 -3.46 47.18
C GLY A 127 -13.28 -3.97 46.86
N ALA A 128 -12.73 -4.85 47.70
CA ALA A 128 -11.42 -5.46 47.49
C ALA A 128 -11.46 -6.78 46.70
N LYS A 129 -12.65 -7.27 46.31
CA LYS A 129 -12.81 -8.56 45.61
C LYS A 129 -13.04 -8.30 44.12
N LEU A 130 -12.43 -9.11 43.27
CA LEU A 130 -12.67 -9.10 41.84
C LEU A 130 -13.05 -10.50 41.37
N THR A 131 -13.94 -10.56 40.38
CA THR A 131 -14.22 -11.79 39.64
C THR A 131 -13.96 -11.50 38.18
N LEU A 132 -13.06 -12.27 37.57
CA LEU A 132 -12.80 -12.24 36.14
C LEU A 132 -13.15 -13.60 35.55
N SER A 133 -13.80 -13.59 34.40
CA SER A 133 -14.00 -14.76 33.58
C SER A 133 -13.60 -14.45 32.16
N GLY A 134 -12.98 -15.41 31.50
CA GLY A 134 -12.53 -15.24 30.14
C GLY A 134 -12.36 -16.56 29.42
N THR A 135 -12.10 -16.48 28.13
CA THR A 135 -11.81 -17.62 27.28
C THR A 135 -10.54 -17.36 26.51
N ASN A 136 -9.76 -18.41 26.22
CA ASN A 136 -8.69 -18.34 25.24
C ASN A 136 -9.19 -18.77 23.84
N SER A 137 -8.30 -18.69 22.87
CA SER A 137 -8.54 -19.09 21.48
C SER A 137 -8.97 -20.56 21.33
N ALA A 138 -8.44 -21.46 22.15
CA ALA A 138 -8.77 -22.88 22.16
C ALA A 138 -10.08 -23.24 22.89
N GLY A 139 -10.90 -22.24 23.27
CA GLY A 139 -12.16 -22.47 23.98
C GLY A 139 -12.00 -22.87 25.46
N VAL A 140 -10.81 -22.70 26.04
CA VAL A 140 -10.58 -22.92 27.47
C VAL A 140 -11.10 -21.74 28.26
N HIS A 141 -11.97 -22.02 29.23
CA HIS A 141 -12.52 -21.02 30.14
C HIS A 141 -11.58 -20.80 31.33
N LEU A 142 -11.21 -19.54 31.56
CA LEU A 142 -10.63 -19.06 32.80
C LEU A 142 -11.73 -18.46 33.68
N LYS A 143 -11.79 -18.87 34.94
CA LYS A 143 -12.59 -18.20 35.98
C LYS A 143 -11.72 -17.92 37.18
N TRP A 144 -11.52 -16.65 37.49
CA TRP A 144 -10.67 -16.19 38.57
C TRP A 144 -11.47 -15.38 39.59
N LYS A 145 -11.32 -15.75 40.86
CA LYS A 145 -11.85 -14.98 42.00
C LYS A 145 -10.68 -14.46 42.81
N GLY A 146 -10.38 -13.19 42.61
CA GLY A 146 -9.26 -12.47 43.21
C GLY A 146 -9.66 -11.57 44.37
N LYS A 147 -8.68 -11.23 45.19
CA LYS A 147 -8.76 -10.15 46.17
C LYS A 147 -7.50 -9.30 46.06
N MET A 148 -7.68 -7.98 46.14
CA MET A 148 -6.59 -7.03 46.26
C MET A 148 -6.03 -7.10 47.69
N ALA A 149 -4.75 -7.46 47.81
CA ALA A 149 -4.01 -7.39 49.07
C ALA A 149 -3.52 -5.95 49.33
N ARG A 150 -3.03 -5.66 50.54
CA ARG A 150 -2.52 -4.31 50.92
C ARG A 150 -1.32 -3.82 50.09
N SER A 151 -0.74 -4.64 49.21
CA SER A 151 0.52 -4.42 48.51
C SER A 151 0.40 -4.30 46.97
N ALA A 152 -0.74 -3.85 46.42
CA ALA A 152 -1.02 -3.78 44.97
C ALA A 152 -0.91 -5.14 44.21
N VAL A 153 -0.84 -6.24 44.95
CA VAL A 153 -0.88 -7.62 44.42
C VAL A 153 -2.32 -8.12 44.45
N LEU A 154 -2.79 -8.61 43.31
CA LEU A 154 -4.07 -9.30 43.16
C LEU A 154 -3.83 -10.80 43.28
N ARG A 155 -4.45 -11.45 44.26
CA ARG A 155 -4.28 -12.89 44.47
C ARG A 155 -5.62 -13.60 44.58
N GLY A 156 -5.75 -14.74 43.93
CA GLY A 156 -7.03 -15.44 43.86
C GLY A 156 -7.00 -16.80 43.21
N VAL A 157 -8.02 -17.61 43.50
CA VAL A 157 -8.14 -18.94 42.92
C VAL A 157 -8.61 -18.82 41.48
N ALA A 158 -7.80 -19.30 40.55
CA ALA A 158 -8.14 -19.41 39.13
C ALA A 158 -8.48 -20.86 38.78
N HIS A 159 -9.52 -21.02 37.99
CA HIS A 159 -9.90 -22.28 37.37
C HIS A 159 -9.76 -22.14 35.87
N LEU A 160 -9.05 -23.08 35.26
CA LEU A 160 -8.99 -23.24 33.80
C LEU A 160 -9.72 -24.54 33.46
N SER A 161 -10.66 -24.49 32.52
CA SER A 161 -11.42 -25.66 32.10
C SER A 161 -11.72 -25.60 30.61
N GLY A 162 -11.28 -26.62 29.87
CA GLY A 162 -11.44 -26.75 28.43
C GLY A 162 -10.49 -27.81 27.87
N ALA A 163 -10.67 -28.24 26.63
CA ALA A 163 -9.85 -29.27 25.97
C ALA A 163 -9.70 -30.59 26.79
N GLY A 164 -10.76 -31.01 27.49
CA GLY A 164 -10.76 -32.22 28.32
C GLY A 164 -9.98 -32.13 29.64
N LYS A 165 -9.36 -30.98 29.96
CA LYS A 165 -8.53 -30.79 31.16
C LYS A 165 -9.11 -29.71 32.08
N ARG A 166 -8.80 -29.81 33.38
CA ARG A 166 -9.19 -28.84 34.41
C ARG A 166 -8.02 -28.54 35.32
N TYR A 167 -7.62 -27.29 35.40
CA TYR A 167 -6.61 -26.81 36.34
C TYR A 167 -7.25 -25.88 37.36
N LYS A 168 -6.83 -26.03 38.61
CA LYS A 168 -7.19 -25.14 39.71
C LYS A 168 -5.91 -24.70 40.37
N GLY A 169 -5.66 -23.39 40.38
CA GLY A 169 -4.39 -22.86 40.88
C GLY A 169 -4.55 -21.51 41.57
N MET A 170 -3.48 -21.10 42.24
CA MET A 170 -3.35 -19.76 42.80
C MET A 170 -2.79 -18.85 41.71
N LEU A 171 -3.61 -17.93 41.21
CA LEU A 171 -3.18 -16.87 40.32
C LEU A 171 -2.83 -15.63 41.15
N GLU A 172 -1.62 -15.14 40.94
CA GLU A 172 -1.12 -13.91 41.52
C GLU A 172 -0.72 -12.97 40.39
N LEU A 173 -1.30 -11.77 40.36
CA LEU A 173 -0.95 -10.68 39.46
C LEU A 173 -0.40 -9.52 40.27
N VAL A 174 0.76 -9.03 39.88
CA VAL A 174 1.42 -7.86 40.45
C VAL A 174 1.24 -6.74 39.44
N ARG A 175 0.70 -5.60 39.89
CA ARG A 175 0.63 -4.39 39.07
C ARG A 175 2.03 -4.01 38.64
N ARG A 176 2.25 -3.85 37.34
CA ARG A 176 3.48 -3.26 36.84
C ARG A 176 3.31 -1.75 36.83
N ASP A 177 3.64 -1.13 37.94
CA ASP A 177 3.98 0.28 37.89
C ASP A 177 5.28 0.38 37.08
N PRO A 178 5.37 1.22 36.04
CA PRO A 178 6.63 1.49 35.40
C PRO A 178 7.49 2.16 36.48
N THR A 179 8.25 1.37 37.23
CA THR A 179 9.34 1.89 38.05
C THR A 179 10.33 2.37 37.00
N PRO A 180 10.51 3.70 36.84
CA PRO A 180 11.53 4.17 35.93
C PRO A 180 12.84 3.52 36.39
N PRO A 181 13.68 3.01 35.48
CA PRO A 181 15.02 2.59 35.84
C PRO A 181 15.66 3.71 36.68
N SER A 182 16.52 3.37 37.66
CA SER A 182 17.20 4.41 38.46
C SER A 182 17.95 5.43 37.60
N SER A 183 18.32 5.00 36.38
CA SER A 183 18.76 5.84 35.26
C SER A 183 18.00 5.42 34.01
N PRO A 184 16.87 6.06 33.65
CA PRO A 184 16.15 5.71 32.43
C PRO A 184 17.02 5.96 31.20
N PRO A 185 16.86 5.18 30.11
CA PRO A 185 17.51 5.48 28.84
C PRO A 185 17.28 6.94 28.43
N GLN A 186 18.38 7.64 28.10
CA GLN A 186 18.28 9.00 27.61
C GLN A 186 17.48 9.01 26.31
N SER A 187 16.50 9.91 26.23
CA SER A 187 15.80 10.25 24.99
C SER A 187 16.47 11.46 24.35
N CYS A 188 16.60 11.44 23.03
CA CYS A 188 17.30 12.44 22.23
C CYS A 188 16.79 12.37 20.80
N ASP A 189 16.95 13.47 20.08
CA ASP A 189 16.67 13.49 18.66
C ASP A 189 17.65 12.54 17.96
N ASN A 190 17.11 11.40 17.52
CA ASN A 190 17.87 10.37 16.86
C ASN A 190 17.13 10.04 15.56
N SER A 191 17.79 10.37 14.46
CA SER A 191 17.23 10.20 13.14
C SER A 191 16.97 8.72 12.83
N PHE A 192 17.80 7.77 13.28
CA PHE A 192 17.53 6.33 13.17
C PHE A 192 16.26 5.92 13.95
N PHE A 193 16.04 6.45 15.15
CA PHE A 193 14.80 6.19 15.89
C PHE A 193 13.58 6.74 15.14
N THR A 194 13.60 8.02 14.76
CA THR A 194 12.49 8.67 14.07
C THR A 194 12.21 8.06 12.71
N ALA A 195 13.26 7.67 11.98
CA ALA A 195 13.14 7.08 10.65
C ALA A 195 12.79 5.59 10.70
N GLN A 196 13.65 4.79 11.31
CA GLN A 196 13.62 3.33 11.23
C GLN A 196 12.64 2.78 12.26
N VAL A 197 12.88 3.09 13.53
CA VAL A 197 12.12 2.50 14.63
C VAL A 197 10.66 2.98 14.56
N MET A 198 10.44 4.29 14.49
CA MET A 198 9.12 4.89 14.35
C MET A 198 8.52 4.62 12.97
N GLY A 199 9.24 4.95 11.89
CA GLY A 199 8.69 4.91 10.53
C GLY A 199 8.47 3.52 9.94
N GLN A 200 9.25 2.51 10.35
CA GLN A 200 9.10 1.15 9.81
C GLN A 200 8.49 0.15 10.79
N VAL A 201 8.57 0.39 12.10
CA VAL A 201 8.11 -0.58 13.10
C VAL A 201 6.98 -0.03 13.95
N LEU A 202 7.23 1.01 14.74
CA LEU A 202 6.28 1.45 15.75
C LEU A 202 5.04 2.06 15.12
N GLY A 203 5.17 2.89 14.09
CA GLY A 203 4.04 3.50 13.41
C GLY A 203 3.20 2.50 12.60
N PRO A 204 3.79 1.73 11.67
CA PRO A 204 3.05 0.81 10.82
C PRO A 204 2.48 -0.40 11.57
N ILE A 205 3.17 -0.89 12.61
CA ILE A 205 2.85 -2.18 13.25
C ILE A 205 2.32 -1.97 14.67
N CYS A 206 3.02 -1.22 15.52
CA CYS A 206 2.67 -1.14 16.94
C CYS A 206 1.57 -0.11 17.25
N ALA A 207 1.57 1.03 16.56
CA ALA A 207 0.64 2.15 16.77
C ALA A 207 -0.80 1.77 16.41
N ASN A 208 -0.96 0.70 15.64
CA ASN A 208 -2.21 0.02 15.47
C ASN A 208 -2.91 -0.25 16.82
N CYS A 209 -2.21 -0.79 17.82
CA CYS A 209 -2.79 -1.16 19.12
C CYS A 209 -2.41 -0.20 20.25
N HIS A 210 -1.19 0.35 20.21
CA HIS A 210 -0.56 1.07 21.32
C HIS A 210 -0.73 2.59 21.28
N VAL A 211 -1.77 3.10 20.61
CA VAL A 211 -2.15 4.52 20.57
C VAL A 211 -3.26 4.84 21.58
N PRO A 212 -3.47 6.12 21.92
CA PRO A 212 -4.65 6.54 22.67
C PRO A 212 -5.95 6.01 22.03
N GLY A 213 -6.83 5.39 22.82
CA GLY A 213 -8.07 4.77 22.33
C GLY A 213 -7.90 3.42 21.61
N GLY A 214 -6.67 2.97 21.37
CA GLY A 214 -6.37 1.66 20.78
C GLY A 214 -6.61 0.49 21.75
N ALA A 215 -6.69 -0.74 21.20
CA ALA A 215 -6.97 -1.95 21.97
C ALA A 215 -5.94 -2.25 23.09
N ALA A 216 -4.73 -1.69 23.00
CA ALA A 216 -3.68 -1.80 24.01
C ALA A 216 -3.38 -0.47 24.72
N ALA A 217 -4.29 0.51 24.71
CA ALA A 217 -4.09 1.84 25.31
C ALA A 217 -3.81 1.80 26.83
N ALA A 218 -4.24 0.73 27.53
CA ALA A 218 -3.97 0.51 28.95
C ALA A 218 -2.60 -0.10 29.25
N ALA A 219 -1.82 -0.48 28.21
CA ALA A 219 -0.47 -1.00 28.40
C ALA A 219 0.52 0.13 28.76
N ASN A 220 1.60 -0.24 29.45
CA ASN A 220 2.70 0.70 29.77
C ASN A 220 3.49 1.13 28.53
N PHE A 221 3.39 0.39 27.43
CA PHE A 221 3.96 0.74 26.15
C PHE A 221 2.95 1.54 25.33
N ARG A 222 3.34 2.76 24.94
CA ARG A 222 2.57 3.71 24.12
C ARG A 222 3.37 4.19 22.93
N VAL A 223 2.69 4.37 21.80
CA VAL A 223 3.22 4.99 20.59
C VAL A 223 2.48 6.29 20.35
N THR A 224 3.21 7.39 20.24
CA THR A 224 2.68 8.73 19.96
C THR A 224 3.29 9.20 18.65
N LEU A 225 2.58 9.01 17.55
CA LEU A 225 3.11 9.21 16.19
C LEU A 225 3.73 10.59 15.95
N GLY A 226 3.17 11.65 16.56
CA GLY A 226 3.68 13.02 16.46
C GLY A 226 4.71 13.41 17.53
N ASP A 227 5.12 12.50 18.41
CA ASP A 227 6.09 12.77 19.47
C ASP A 227 7.12 11.62 19.57
N PRO A 228 8.19 11.67 18.76
CA PRO A 228 9.25 10.68 18.79
C PRO A 228 9.93 10.57 20.15
N LEU A 229 10.12 11.68 20.88
CA LEU A 229 10.79 11.67 22.18
C LEU A 229 9.94 10.99 23.25
N ALA A 230 8.63 11.30 23.31
CA ALA A 230 7.72 10.60 24.21
C ALA A 230 7.63 9.11 23.87
N THR A 231 7.63 8.77 22.57
CA THR A 231 7.62 7.37 22.14
C THR A 231 8.94 6.68 22.50
N GLN A 232 10.08 7.33 22.34
CA GLN A 232 11.39 6.81 22.71
C GLN A 232 11.49 6.53 24.20
N ALA A 233 10.99 7.44 25.05
CA ALA A 233 10.90 7.23 26.49
C ALA A 233 10.03 6.01 26.82
N SER A 234 8.88 5.88 26.16
CA SER A 234 7.97 4.73 26.30
C SER A 234 8.60 3.41 25.87
N VAL A 235 9.35 3.40 24.76
CA VAL A 235 10.13 2.24 24.27
C VAL A 235 11.24 1.90 25.25
N GLY A 236 11.96 2.90 25.76
CA GLY A 236 13.05 2.73 26.72
C GLY A 236 12.61 1.98 27.98
N LEU A 237 11.36 2.17 28.42
CA LEU A 237 10.77 1.42 29.54
C LEU A 237 10.52 -0.08 29.23
N GLN A 238 10.63 -0.50 27.97
CA GLN A 238 10.51 -1.90 27.55
C GLN A 238 11.87 -2.57 27.26
N ILE A 239 12.97 -1.84 27.45
CA ILE A 239 14.34 -2.30 27.22
C ILE A 239 14.95 -2.71 28.56
N ASP A 240 15.58 -3.88 28.59
CA ASP A 240 16.49 -4.29 29.67
C ASP A 240 17.93 -4.09 29.16
N PRO A 241 18.63 -3.01 29.56
CA PRO A 241 20.00 -2.77 29.11
C PRO A 241 21.00 -3.84 29.56
N ALA A 242 20.72 -4.55 30.67
CA ALA A 242 21.60 -5.60 31.17
C ALA A 242 21.44 -6.90 30.37
N ASN A 243 20.24 -7.15 29.83
CA ASN A 243 19.93 -8.32 28.99
C ASN A 243 19.20 -7.87 27.71
N PRO A 244 19.89 -7.23 26.74
CA PRO A 244 19.25 -6.59 25.59
C PRO A 244 18.35 -7.53 24.79
N SER A 245 18.79 -8.77 24.55
CA SER A 245 18.01 -9.80 23.83
C SER A 245 16.74 -10.26 24.56
N GLU A 246 16.65 -10.08 25.88
CA GLU A 246 15.45 -10.42 26.67
C GLU A 246 14.48 -9.24 26.78
N SER A 247 14.83 -8.07 26.21
CA SER A 247 13.99 -6.88 26.21
C SER A 247 12.59 -7.17 25.69
N ARG A 248 11.57 -6.67 26.40
CA ARG A 248 10.16 -6.94 26.07
C ARG A 248 9.74 -6.37 24.73
N ILE A 249 10.40 -5.31 24.28
CA ILE A 249 10.15 -4.74 22.94
C ILE A 249 10.55 -5.72 21.81
N LEU A 250 11.43 -6.68 22.07
CA LEU A 250 11.81 -7.75 21.14
C LEU A 250 10.95 -9.00 21.34
N THR A 251 10.81 -9.45 22.59
CA THR A 251 10.19 -10.76 22.87
C THR A 251 8.67 -10.78 22.77
N LYS A 252 7.96 -9.67 23.07
CA LYS A 252 6.50 -9.63 22.99
C LYS A 252 5.97 -9.67 21.55
N PRO A 253 6.46 -8.84 20.60
CA PRO A 253 5.95 -8.86 19.24
C PRO A 253 6.22 -10.19 18.51
N LEU A 254 7.24 -10.95 18.91
CA LEU A 254 7.52 -12.31 18.40
C LEU A 254 6.67 -13.40 19.06
N ALA A 255 5.84 -13.05 20.05
CA ALA A 255 5.12 -13.98 20.92
C ALA A 255 6.02 -14.97 21.71
N ALA A 256 7.32 -14.68 21.85
CA ALA A 256 8.24 -15.45 22.71
C ALA A 256 7.89 -15.31 24.20
N VAL A 257 7.30 -14.17 24.57
CA VAL A 257 6.56 -14.01 25.81
C VAL A 257 5.11 -13.64 25.51
N PRO A 258 4.18 -13.91 26.44
CA PRO A 258 2.76 -13.72 26.16
C PRO A 258 2.42 -12.26 25.78
N HIS A 259 1.86 -12.08 24.58
CA HIS A 259 1.42 -10.79 24.03
C HIS A 259 -0.07 -10.85 23.67
N GLY A 260 -0.86 -9.87 24.14
CA GLY A 260 -2.31 -9.87 23.98
C GLY A 260 -2.79 -9.80 22.53
N GLY A 261 -1.99 -9.22 21.63
CA GLY A 261 -2.27 -9.20 20.19
C GLY A 261 -1.79 -10.43 19.42
N GLY A 262 -1.21 -11.43 20.09
CA GLY A 262 -0.51 -12.53 19.43
C GLY A 262 0.82 -12.10 18.81
N GLN A 263 1.32 -12.90 17.86
CA GLN A 263 2.52 -12.55 17.11
C GLN A 263 2.25 -11.37 16.17
N GLN A 264 3.15 -10.40 16.15
CA GLN A 264 3.07 -9.18 15.33
C GLN A 264 4.28 -9.02 14.41
N LEU A 265 5.43 -9.62 14.77
CA LEU A 265 6.63 -9.67 13.94
C LEU A 265 7.00 -11.13 13.64
N SER A 266 7.51 -11.38 12.44
CA SER A 266 8.12 -12.67 12.09
C SER A 266 9.58 -12.73 12.56
N PRO A 267 10.06 -13.88 13.05
CA PRO A 267 11.48 -14.07 13.35
C PRO A 267 12.35 -13.89 12.10
N GLY A 268 13.48 -13.19 12.23
CA GLY A 268 14.39 -12.79 11.17
C GLY A 268 13.92 -11.62 10.30
N SER A 269 12.78 -11.00 10.60
CA SER A 269 12.22 -9.92 9.78
C SER A 269 13.01 -8.60 9.93
N ASP A 270 12.97 -7.74 8.92
CA ASP A 270 13.65 -6.43 8.99
C ASP A 270 13.14 -5.54 10.14
N PRO A 271 11.82 -5.48 10.44
CA PRO A 271 11.33 -4.78 11.62
C PRO A 271 11.91 -5.29 12.95
N GLU A 272 12.15 -6.61 13.09
CA GLU A 272 12.81 -7.17 14.27
C GLU A 272 14.26 -6.68 14.36
N LYS A 273 15.02 -6.79 13.26
CA LYS A 273 16.42 -6.32 13.21
C LYS A 273 16.55 -4.83 13.52
N ILE A 274 15.61 -4.00 13.07
CA ILE A 274 15.56 -2.57 13.39
C ILE A 274 15.39 -2.35 14.90
N LEU A 275 14.48 -3.10 15.54
CA LEU A 275 14.30 -3.03 16.99
C LEU A 275 15.53 -3.55 17.74
N GLU A 276 16.14 -4.65 17.29
CA GLU A 276 17.38 -5.19 17.88
C GLU A 276 18.50 -4.15 17.84
N GLN A 277 18.67 -3.49 16.69
CA GLN A 277 19.65 -2.42 16.54
C GLN A 277 19.37 -1.26 17.49
N TRP A 278 18.11 -0.83 17.62
CA TRP A 278 17.73 0.22 18.57
C TRP A 278 18.02 -0.17 20.02
N VAL A 279 17.63 -1.39 20.40
CA VAL A 279 17.85 -1.95 21.73
C VAL A 279 19.34 -1.99 22.06
N ASN A 280 20.19 -2.39 21.11
CA ASN A 280 21.63 -2.40 21.27
C ASN A 280 22.22 -0.99 21.40
N LEU A 281 21.74 -0.01 20.63
CA LEU A 281 22.15 1.39 20.77
C LEU A 281 21.82 1.93 22.17
N VAL A 282 20.63 1.63 22.68
CA VAL A 282 20.21 2.02 24.04
C VAL A 282 21.04 1.30 25.11
N ALA A 283 21.26 0.00 24.96
CA ALA A 283 22.01 -0.81 25.92
C ALA A 283 23.48 -0.38 26.04
N THR A 284 24.07 0.07 24.93
CA THR A 284 25.46 0.55 24.88
C THR A 284 25.61 2.04 25.20
N GLY A 285 24.51 2.78 25.36
CA GLY A 285 24.53 4.22 25.64
C GLY A 285 24.83 5.10 24.41
N HIS A 286 24.85 4.52 23.21
CA HIS A 286 25.16 5.21 21.95
C HIS A 286 23.90 5.72 21.21
N GLN A 287 22.72 5.64 21.83
CA GLN A 287 21.47 6.07 21.20
C GLN A 287 21.37 7.57 20.91
N CYS A 288 22.30 8.39 21.44
CA CYS A 288 22.38 9.82 21.17
C CYS A 288 23.60 10.21 20.32
N ASP A 289 24.40 9.24 19.92
CA ASP A 289 25.52 9.45 19.00
C ASP A 289 24.95 9.35 17.59
N ALA A 290 24.75 10.51 16.95
CA ALA A 290 24.00 10.68 15.70
C ALA A 290 24.24 9.55 14.67
N GLY A 291 23.14 8.95 14.19
CA GLY A 291 23.12 7.71 13.43
C GLY A 291 24.06 7.66 12.22
N SER A 292 24.59 6.46 11.97
CA SER A 292 25.46 6.12 10.84
C SER A 292 24.84 6.50 9.50
N ASN A 293 25.10 7.71 9.02
CA ASN A 293 24.77 8.09 7.65
C ASN A 293 25.78 7.41 6.72
N VAL A 294 25.28 6.68 5.73
CA VAL A 294 26.08 6.29 4.58
C VAL A 294 26.53 7.59 3.89
N PRO A 295 27.83 7.82 3.67
CA PRO A 295 28.31 8.99 2.93
C PRO A 295 27.61 9.07 1.57
N THR A 296 27.17 10.28 1.19
CA THR A 296 26.50 10.53 -0.09
C THR A 296 27.24 11.61 -0.87
N VAL A 297 27.16 11.52 -2.19
CA VAL A 297 27.71 12.46 -3.16
C VAL A 297 26.59 13.00 -4.05
N ALA A 298 26.64 14.29 -4.38
CA ALA A 298 25.67 14.90 -5.29
C ALA A 298 25.79 14.27 -6.70
N LEU A 299 24.66 14.07 -7.36
CA LEU A 299 24.62 13.69 -8.78
C LEU A 299 25.10 14.84 -9.65
N SER A 300 25.79 14.55 -10.76
CA SER A 300 26.09 15.59 -11.75
C SER A 300 24.79 16.13 -12.37
N PRO A 301 24.78 17.36 -12.91
CA PRO A 301 23.57 17.95 -13.49
C PRO A 301 22.91 17.10 -14.58
N ALA A 302 23.70 16.49 -15.46
CA ALA A 302 23.21 15.63 -16.54
C ALA A 302 22.63 14.31 -16.00
N GLU A 303 23.30 13.66 -15.04
CA GLU A 303 22.79 12.44 -14.38
C GLU A 303 21.49 12.73 -13.63
N LEU A 304 21.43 13.85 -12.91
CA LEU A 304 20.23 14.26 -12.18
C LEU A 304 19.04 14.52 -13.11
N LEU A 305 19.27 15.22 -14.23
CA LEU A 305 18.22 15.49 -15.21
C LEU A 305 17.79 14.22 -15.95
N MET A 306 18.74 13.35 -16.29
CA MET A 306 18.46 12.05 -16.90
C MET A 306 17.53 11.24 -16.01
N ARG A 307 17.85 11.15 -14.72
CA ARG A 307 17.02 10.47 -13.74
C ARG A 307 15.64 11.11 -13.61
N ALA A 308 15.57 12.43 -13.49
CA ALA A 308 14.31 13.17 -13.38
C ALA A 308 13.38 12.93 -14.58
N SER A 309 13.93 13.00 -15.80
CA SER A 309 13.17 12.75 -17.02
C SER A 309 12.68 11.30 -17.11
N MET A 310 13.51 10.34 -16.72
CA MET A 310 13.11 8.93 -16.68
C MET A 310 12.03 8.65 -15.62
N ASP A 311 12.16 9.22 -14.43
CA ASP A 311 11.21 9.02 -13.33
C ASP A 311 9.83 9.65 -13.64
N LEU A 312 9.81 10.83 -14.28
CA LEU A 312 8.56 11.56 -14.57
C LEU A 312 7.95 11.20 -15.92
N ARG A 313 8.76 11.04 -16.98
CA ARG A 313 8.27 10.84 -18.34
C ARG A 313 8.55 9.45 -18.90
N GLY A 314 9.57 8.76 -18.40
CA GLY A 314 10.05 7.51 -19.00
C GLY A 314 10.79 7.71 -20.32
N ALA A 315 11.28 8.93 -20.60
CA ALA A 315 12.01 9.29 -21.80
C ALA A 315 13.33 9.96 -21.44
N ARG A 316 14.32 9.95 -22.35
CA ARG A 316 15.57 10.69 -22.14
C ARG A 316 15.33 12.18 -22.34
N PRO A 317 16.03 13.07 -21.58
CA PRO A 317 15.98 14.50 -21.84
C PRO A 317 16.35 14.84 -23.28
N ALA A 318 15.81 15.94 -23.79
CA ALA A 318 16.28 16.50 -25.05
C ALA A 318 17.74 16.97 -24.90
N LEU A 319 18.50 16.93 -25.99
CA LEU A 319 19.92 17.32 -25.97
C LEU A 319 20.13 18.75 -25.48
N ALA A 320 19.26 19.67 -25.90
CA ALA A 320 19.28 21.07 -25.46
C ALA A 320 19.02 21.22 -23.95
N GLU A 321 18.20 20.35 -23.34
CA GLU A 321 17.94 20.37 -21.89
C GLU A 321 19.16 19.89 -21.10
N LEU A 322 19.85 18.85 -21.60
CA LEU A 322 21.12 18.39 -21.02
C LEU A 322 22.20 19.47 -21.11
N ASP A 323 22.30 20.16 -22.25
CA ASP A 323 23.26 21.24 -22.43
C ASP A 323 22.93 22.44 -21.51
N ALA A 324 21.65 22.78 -21.37
CA ALA A 324 21.20 23.85 -20.50
C ALA A 324 21.50 23.56 -19.02
N VAL A 325 21.24 22.34 -18.52
CA VAL A 325 21.46 22.00 -17.11
C VAL A 325 22.94 21.84 -16.76
N GLU A 326 23.77 21.42 -17.71
CA GLU A 326 25.23 21.39 -17.54
C GLU A 326 25.83 22.79 -17.49
N ALA A 327 25.30 23.72 -18.29
CA ALA A 327 25.73 25.11 -18.31
C ALA A 327 25.25 25.88 -17.07
N ASP A 328 24.01 25.64 -16.62
CA ASP A 328 23.42 26.22 -15.42
C ASP A 328 22.63 25.16 -14.63
N PRO A 329 23.21 24.60 -13.56
CA PRO A 329 22.51 23.65 -12.69
C PRO A 329 21.23 24.21 -12.05
N ASN A 330 21.04 25.53 -12.01
CA ASN A 330 19.80 26.15 -11.51
C ASN A 330 18.63 26.05 -12.49
N ALA A 331 18.85 25.57 -13.71
CA ALA A 331 17.77 25.26 -14.65
C ALA A 331 16.92 24.05 -14.19
N TYR A 332 17.49 23.16 -13.37
CA TYR A 332 16.86 21.89 -12.96
C TYR A 332 15.44 22.03 -12.38
N PRO A 333 15.15 22.93 -11.40
CA PRO A 333 13.80 23.04 -10.84
C PRO A 333 12.74 23.48 -11.86
N ASN A 334 13.11 24.23 -12.90
CA ASN A 334 12.18 24.65 -13.95
C ASN A 334 11.91 23.51 -14.94
N LEU A 335 12.93 22.72 -15.28
CA LEU A 335 12.76 21.51 -16.10
C LEU A 335 11.89 20.48 -15.39
N VAL A 336 12.08 20.28 -14.09
CA VAL A 336 11.19 19.42 -13.27
C VAL A 336 9.75 19.92 -13.33
N GLU A 337 9.52 21.23 -13.25
CA GLU A 337 8.17 21.80 -13.34
C GLU A 337 7.49 21.50 -14.68
N GLN A 338 8.25 21.64 -15.77
CA GLN A 338 7.77 21.33 -17.12
C GLN A 338 7.44 19.84 -17.27
N TYR A 339 8.30 18.96 -16.75
CA TYR A 339 8.08 17.52 -16.80
C TYR A 339 6.90 17.05 -15.96
N LEU A 340 6.65 17.70 -14.81
CA LEU A 340 5.44 17.42 -14.05
C LEU A 340 4.22 17.67 -14.94
N HIS A 341 4.14 18.79 -15.65
CA HIS A 341 2.99 19.13 -16.51
C HIS A 341 2.86 18.29 -17.79
N SER A 342 3.71 17.31 -18.00
CA SER A 342 3.65 16.46 -19.20
C SER A 342 2.54 15.39 -19.09
N PRO A 343 1.96 14.95 -20.21
CA PRO A 343 0.99 13.85 -20.20
C PRO A 343 1.60 12.53 -19.72
N GLU A 344 2.89 12.30 -19.98
CA GLU A 344 3.58 11.08 -19.54
C GLU A 344 3.66 10.96 -18.00
N PHE A 345 3.73 12.09 -17.30
CA PHE A 345 3.67 12.10 -15.84
C PHE A 345 2.32 11.63 -15.31
N LEU A 346 1.21 11.99 -15.98
CA LEU A 346 -0.12 11.52 -15.59
C LEU A 346 -0.22 9.99 -15.74
N GLU A 347 0.30 9.43 -16.83
CA GLU A 347 0.41 7.98 -16.98
C GLU A 347 1.30 7.33 -15.90
N ARG A 348 2.38 8.01 -15.49
CA ARG A 348 3.22 7.54 -14.38
C ARG A 348 2.46 7.49 -13.05
N VAL A 349 1.63 8.50 -12.79
CA VAL A 349 0.75 8.52 -11.62
C VAL A 349 -0.22 7.34 -11.68
N LYS A 350 -0.89 7.13 -12.83
CA LYS A 350 -1.81 6.00 -13.03
C LYS A 350 -1.12 4.67 -12.76
N ASP A 351 0.08 4.44 -13.30
CA ASP A 351 0.87 3.22 -13.02
C ASP A 351 1.17 3.03 -11.53
N ALA A 352 1.51 4.11 -10.82
CA ALA A 352 1.84 4.06 -9.38
C ALA A 352 0.63 3.79 -8.48
N TYR A 353 -0.57 4.21 -8.90
CA TYR A 353 -1.81 3.91 -8.18
C TYR A 353 -2.42 2.57 -8.58
N ASP A 354 -2.19 2.10 -9.81
CA ASP A 354 -2.59 0.76 -10.21
C ASP A 354 -1.83 -0.33 -9.44
N ASP A 355 -0.56 -0.09 -9.07
CA ASP A 355 0.18 -0.93 -8.10
C ASP A 355 -0.57 -1.13 -6.77
N ALA A 356 -1.42 -0.18 -6.37
CA ALA A 356 -2.19 -0.23 -5.13
C ALA A 356 -3.64 -0.68 -5.36
N LEU A 357 -4.28 -0.25 -6.44
CA LEU A 357 -5.67 -0.53 -6.78
C LEU A 357 -5.83 -1.91 -7.45
N LEU A 358 -4.87 -2.30 -8.30
CA LEU A 358 -4.87 -3.49 -9.15
C LEU A 358 -6.17 -3.59 -9.97
N VAL A 359 -6.56 -2.49 -10.60
CA VAL A 359 -7.84 -2.36 -11.29
C VAL A 359 -7.72 -2.54 -12.79
N ARG A 360 -6.55 -2.24 -13.39
CA ARG A 360 -6.32 -2.59 -14.80
C ARG A 360 -6.36 -4.10 -14.95
N ARG A 361 -7.26 -4.56 -15.82
CA ARG A 361 -7.39 -5.95 -16.25
C ARG A 361 -7.57 -5.95 -17.75
N GLU A 362 -7.01 -6.98 -18.38
CA GLU A 362 -7.34 -7.32 -19.76
C GLU A 362 -8.14 -8.62 -19.74
N ASP A 363 -9.32 -8.58 -20.33
CA ASP A 363 -10.06 -9.79 -20.69
C ASP A 363 -9.74 -10.09 -22.16
N PHE A 364 -9.00 -11.18 -22.41
CA PHE A 364 -8.53 -11.52 -23.76
C PHE A 364 -9.59 -12.18 -24.62
N ASN A 365 -10.66 -12.67 -23.99
CA ASN A 365 -11.82 -13.24 -24.71
C ASN A 365 -12.95 -12.22 -24.84
N ASP A 366 -12.72 -10.99 -24.37
CA ASP A 366 -13.60 -9.87 -24.61
C ASP A 366 -13.17 -9.22 -25.91
N GLU A 367 -14.11 -8.91 -26.78
CA GLU A 367 -13.83 -8.23 -28.05
C GLU A 367 -14.10 -6.72 -27.92
N SER A 368 -14.93 -6.32 -26.94
CA SER A 368 -15.11 -4.95 -26.44
C SER A 368 -13.98 -4.46 -25.51
N ARG A 369 -12.71 -4.84 -25.78
CA ARG A 369 -11.56 -4.60 -24.87
C ARG A 369 -11.32 -3.14 -24.57
N ASP A 370 -11.53 -2.26 -25.55
CA ASP A 370 -11.25 -0.83 -25.37
C ASP A 370 -12.25 -0.20 -24.39
N GLU A 371 -13.54 -0.55 -24.50
CA GLU A 371 -14.55 -0.18 -23.52
C GLU A 371 -14.27 -0.78 -22.15
N THR A 372 -13.95 -2.07 -22.08
CA THR A 372 -13.64 -2.75 -20.83
C THR A 372 -12.40 -2.16 -20.15
N SER A 373 -11.38 -1.83 -20.93
CA SER A 373 -10.19 -1.09 -20.46
C SER A 373 -10.56 0.30 -19.94
N ALA A 374 -11.44 1.03 -20.63
CA ALA A 374 -11.93 2.32 -20.17
C ALA A 374 -12.71 2.18 -18.85
N ILE A 375 -13.58 1.18 -18.71
CA ILE A 375 -14.33 0.88 -17.49
C ILE A 375 -13.36 0.62 -16.33
N TYR A 376 -12.44 -0.35 -16.49
CA TYR A 376 -11.42 -0.66 -15.47
C TYR A 376 -10.49 0.53 -15.15
N GLY A 377 -10.32 1.45 -16.10
CA GLY A 377 -9.51 2.65 -15.96
C GLY A 377 -10.13 3.76 -15.10
N GLU A 378 -11.44 3.76 -14.85
CA GLU A 378 -12.20 4.86 -14.21
C GLU A 378 -11.50 5.45 -12.98
N ALA A 379 -11.11 4.59 -12.03
CA ALA A 379 -10.46 5.00 -10.79
C ALA A 379 -9.10 5.67 -11.03
N LEU A 380 -8.33 5.18 -12.00
CA LEU A 380 -7.03 5.74 -12.37
C LEU A 380 -7.20 7.07 -13.12
N GLU A 381 -8.25 7.19 -13.94
CA GLU A 381 -8.56 8.41 -14.66
C GLU A 381 -9.08 9.51 -13.72
N LEU A 382 -9.83 9.16 -12.67
CA LEU A 382 -10.19 10.11 -11.62
C LEU A 382 -8.93 10.65 -10.92
N ILE A 383 -7.99 9.78 -10.57
CA ILE A 383 -6.70 10.19 -9.98
C ILE A 383 -5.94 11.10 -10.94
N SER A 384 -5.83 10.72 -12.20
CA SER A 384 -5.18 11.50 -13.26
C SER A 384 -5.82 12.88 -13.40
N TYR A 385 -7.16 12.94 -13.44
CA TYR A 385 -7.92 14.17 -13.52
C TYR A 385 -7.65 15.11 -12.33
N LEU A 386 -7.58 14.57 -11.10
CA LEU A 386 -7.24 15.36 -9.92
C LEU A 386 -5.85 15.99 -10.03
N VAL A 387 -4.84 15.22 -10.46
CA VAL A 387 -3.46 15.69 -10.63
C VAL A 387 -3.34 16.67 -11.79
N ALA A 388 -4.03 16.41 -12.90
CA ALA A 388 -4.01 17.26 -14.09
C ALA A 388 -4.58 18.66 -13.83
N ASN A 389 -5.54 18.77 -12.91
CA ASN A 389 -6.24 20.00 -12.58
C ASN A 389 -5.81 20.61 -11.23
N ASP A 390 -4.67 20.18 -10.67
CA ASP A 390 -4.12 20.69 -9.41
C ASP A 390 -5.11 20.67 -8.22
N ARG A 391 -6.05 19.71 -8.26
CA ARG A 391 -7.08 19.52 -7.23
C ARG A 391 -6.44 19.02 -5.93
N PRO A 392 -6.98 19.37 -4.75
CA PRO A 392 -6.54 18.78 -3.49
C PRO A 392 -6.64 17.26 -3.58
N PHE A 393 -5.53 16.56 -3.37
CA PHE A 393 -5.50 15.11 -3.58
C PHE A 393 -6.35 14.34 -2.54
N THR A 394 -6.83 14.99 -1.48
CA THR A 394 -7.87 14.45 -0.59
C THR A 394 -9.20 14.16 -1.31
N GLU A 395 -9.42 14.74 -2.48
CA GLU A 395 -10.60 14.46 -3.31
C GLU A 395 -10.67 13.00 -3.79
N ILE A 396 -9.56 12.23 -3.77
CA ILE A 396 -9.61 10.80 -4.10
C ILE A 396 -10.60 10.02 -3.22
N GLY A 397 -10.95 10.52 -2.03
CA GLY A 397 -11.99 9.94 -1.17
C GLY A 397 -13.15 10.88 -0.89
N THR A 398 -13.16 12.11 -1.41
CA THR A 398 -14.16 13.13 -1.03
C THR A 398 -14.82 13.84 -2.21
N ALA A 399 -14.38 13.57 -3.44
CA ALA A 399 -15.05 14.04 -4.64
C ALA A 399 -16.51 13.59 -4.66
N ASP A 400 -17.40 14.53 -4.97
CA ASP A 400 -18.84 14.31 -5.14
C ASP A 400 -19.23 13.95 -6.58
N TYR A 401 -18.24 13.58 -7.41
CA TYR A 401 -18.36 13.19 -8.81
C TYR A 401 -17.43 11.99 -9.11
N THR A 402 -17.64 11.36 -10.27
CA THR A 402 -16.63 10.49 -10.91
C THR A 402 -16.24 11.07 -12.27
N VAL A 403 -15.37 10.42 -13.03
CA VAL A 403 -15.06 10.82 -14.41
C VAL A 403 -15.49 9.75 -15.41
N ALA A 404 -15.88 10.19 -16.61
CA ALA A 404 -16.16 9.32 -17.74
C ALA A 404 -15.77 10.00 -19.05
N ASN A 405 -15.59 9.21 -20.11
CA ASN A 405 -15.60 9.67 -21.49
C ASN A 405 -16.64 8.89 -22.31
N GLN A 406 -16.77 9.21 -23.60
CA GLN A 406 -17.75 8.56 -24.46
C GLN A 406 -17.49 7.04 -24.62
N LEU A 407 -16.22 6.62 -24.62
CA LEU A 407 -15.84 5.21 -24.70
C LEU A 407 -16.29 4.43 -23.45
N PHE A 408 -16.06 4.99 -22.25
CA PHE A 408 -16.52 4.43 -20.98
C PHE A 408 -18.05 4.22 -20.94
N GLN A 409 -18.83 5.12 -21.54
CA GLN A 409 -20.30 5.03 -21.55
C GLN A 409 -20.87 4.18 -22.69
N ARG A 410 -20.02 3.63 -23.58
CA ARG A 410 -20.46 2.90 -24.78
C ARG A 410 -20.96 1.48 -24.45
N ASP A 411 -20.24 0.75 -23.58
CA ASP A 411 -20.63 -0.59 -23.17
C ASP A 411 -21.67 -0.56 -22.03
N THR A 412 -22.95 -0.42 -22.41
CA THR A 412 -24.08 -0.46 -21.47
C THR A 412 -24.32 -1.82 -20.81
N ARG A 413 -23.72 -2.92 -21.31
CA ARG A 413 -23.88 -4.26 -20.70
C ARG A 413 -23.02 -4.40 -19.45
N ARG A 414 -21.77 -3.92 -19.52
CA ARG A 414 -20.81 -3.91 -18.40
C ARG A 414 -20.89 -2.65 -17.52
N LEU A 415 -21.43 -1.57 -18.07
CA LEU A 415 -21.83 -0.38 -17.32
C LEU A 415 -23.36 -0.29 -17.19
N PRO A 416 -24.04 -1.21 -16.48
CA PRO A 416 -25.50 -1.17 -16.34
C PRO A 416 -25.99 -0.01 -15.46
N TYR A 417 -25.09 0.81 -14.91
CA TYR A 417 -25.40 1.87 -13.95
C TYR A 417 -25.82 3.16 -14.66
N PRO A 418 -27.00 3.72 -14.35
CA PRO A 418 -27.40 5.03 -14.83
C PRO A 418 -26.36 6.11 -14.49
N MET A 419 -26.02 6.96 -15.46
CA MET A 419 -25.04 8.04 -15.33
C MET A 419 -25.43 9.24 -16.20
N GLU A 420 -25.03 10.45 -15.82
CA GLU A 420 -25.16 11.64 -16.65
C GLU A 420 -24.31 11.51 -17.93
N PRO A 421 -24.86 11.84 -19.12
CA PRO A 421 -24.15 11.65 -20.37
C PRO A 421 -22.93 12.58 -20.48
N VAL A 422 -21.84 12.06 -21.05
CA VAL A 422 -20.63 12.83 -21.39
C VAL A 422 -20.43 12.90 -22.90
N ALA A 423 -19.62 13.86 -23.37
CA ALA A 423 -19.39 14.09 -24.79
C ALA A 423 -17.89 14.12 -25.15
N GLY A 424 -17.52 13.41 -26.23
CA GLY A 424 -16.16 13.34 -26.75
C GLY A 424 -15.24 12.37 -26.00
N ASP A 425 -13.99 12.31 -26.45
CA ASP A 425 -13.01 11.29 -26.01
C ASP A 425 -12.32 11.65 -24.69
N ALA A 426 -12.40 12.93 -24.28
CA ALA A 426 -11.78 13.43 -23.06
C ALA A 426 -12.55 12.97 -21.81
N TRP A 427 -11.81 12.52 -20.79
CA TRP A 427 -12.34 12.24 -19.47
C TRP A 427 -12.81 13.52 -18.79
N GLN A 428 -14.07 13.54 -18.37
CA GLN A 428 -14.69 14.70 -17.72
C GLN A 428 -15.53 14.28 -16.51
N PRO A 429 -15.72 15.18 -15.52
CA PRO A 429 -16.59 14.92 -14.38
C PRO A 429 -18.02 14.58 -14.79
N THR A 430 -18.63 13.63 -14.08
CA THR A 430 -20.01 13.17 -14.25
C THR A 430 -20.53 12.50 -12.97
N HIS A 431 -21.81 12.13 -12.94
CA HIS A 431 -22.47 11.51 -11.80
C HIS A 431 -23.25 10.24 -12.18
N TYR A 432 -23.08 9.17 -11.42
CA TYR A 432 -24.07 8.10 -11.33
C TYR A 432 -25.42 8.64 -10.85
N THR A 433 -26.50 8.12 -11.42
CA THR A 433 -27.88 8.52 -11.14
C THR A 433 -28.69 7.38 -10.50
N ASP A 434 -28.02 6.33 -10.02
CA ASP A 434 -28.62 5.17 -9.33
C ASP A 434 -28.86 5.39 -7.83
N GLY A 435 -28.61 6.61 -7.32
CA GLY A 435 -28.85 6.99 -5.93
C GLY A 435 -27.69 6.70 -4.97
N ARG A 436 -26.57 6.14 -5.45
CA ARG A 436 -25.37 5.97 -4.62
C ARG A 436 -24.77 7.32 -4.21
N PRO A 437 -24.24 7.48 -2.99
CA PRO A 437 -23.44 8.64 -2.64
C PRO A 437 -22.09 8.65 -3.38
N HIS A 438 -21.64 9.80 -3.84
CA HIS A 438 -20.31 9.96 -4.41
C HIS A 438 -19.25 10.23 -3.34
N ALA A 439 -18.14 9.51 -3.41
CA ALA A 439 -17.03 9.59 -2.47
C ALA A 439 -15.69 9.28 -3.18
N GLY A 440 -15.46 9.94 -4.31
CA GLY A 440 -14.31 9.73 -5.19
C GLY A 440 -14.15 8.27 -5.60
N LEU A 441 -12.95 7.70 -5.36
CA LEU A 441 -12.63 6.31 -5.69
C LEU A 441 -13.57 5.31 -4.99
N LEU A 442 -14.12 5.65 -3.82
CA LEU A 442 -14.98 4.73 -3.08
C LEU A 442 -16.32 4.46 -3.78
N SER A 443 -16.71 5.30 -4.74
CA SER A 443 -17.99 5.18 -5.48
C SER A 443 -17.85 4.67 -6.92
N THR A 444 -16.62 4.54 -7.45
CA THR A 444 -16.35 4.06 -8.82
C THR A 444 -16.83 2.61 -8.97
N SER A 445 -17.58 2.30 -10.02
CA SER A 445 -18.15 0.95 -10.20
C SER A 445 -17.08 -0.10 -10.49
N ALA A 446 -16.08 0.24 -11.29
CA ALA A 446 -15.07 -0.72 -11.75
C ALA A 446 -14.26 -1.34 -10.61
N PHE A 447 -14.05 -0.59 -9.52
CA PHE A 447 -13.43 -1.13 -8.31
C PHE A 447 -14.20 -2.35 -7.76
N TYR A 448 -15.52 -2.29 -7.75
CA TYR A 448 -16.39 -3.34 -7.20
C TYR A 448 -16.60 -4.52 -8.15
N ASP A 449 -16.17 -4.36 -9.40
CA ASP A 449 -16.05 -5.46 -10.36
C ASP A 449 -14.77 -6.26 -10.14
N VAL A 450 -13.66 -5.54 -9.95
CA VAL A 450 -12.35 -6.12 -9.67
C VAL A 450 -12.30 -6.74 -8.26
N TRP A 451 -12.86 -6.06 -7.27
CA TRP A 451 -12.81 -6.42 -5.85
C TRP A 451 -14.16 -6.91 -5.35
N ASP A 452 -14.43 -8.19 -5.64
CA ASP A 452 -15.64 -8.87 -5.20
C ASP A 452 -15.74 -9.05 -3.67
N THR A 453 -16.96 -9.31 -3.22
CA THR A 453 -17.28 -9.72 -1.85
C THR A 453 -18.21 -10.93 -1.88
N ASN A 454 -18.21 -11.71 -0.81
CA ASN A 454 -19.12 -12.81 -0.60
C ASN A 454 -19.48 -12.95 0.89
N ASP A 455 -20.32 -13.92 1.22
CA ASP A 455 -20.79 -14.13 2.60
C ASP A 455 -19.70 -14.55 3.58
N THR A 456 -18.53 -14.99 3.10
CA THR A 456 -17.38 -15.31 3.95
C THR A 456 -16.54 -14.06 4.22
N ASN A 457 -16.17 -13.33 3.16
CA ASN A 457 -15.30 -12.17 3.25
C ASN A 457 -15.99 -10.94 3.84
N LYS A 458 -17.28 -10.71 3.56
CA LYS A 458 -18.10 -9.63 4.12
C LYS A 458 -17.43 -8.25 3.98
N ASN A 459 -17.02 -7.88 2.76
CA ASN A 459 -16.34 -6.63 2.39
C ASN A 459 -14.92 -6.41 2.94
N ARG A 460 -14.33 -7.37 3.66
CA ARG A 460 -12.97 -7.23 4.23
C ARG A 460 -11.87 -7.12 3.17
N ARG A 461 -12.04 -7.75 2.00
CA ARG A 461 -11.14 -7.63 0.85
C ARG A 461 -11.12 -6.20 0.33
N ARG A 462 -12.31 -5.63 0.11
CA ARG A 462 -12.51 -4.24 -0.30
C ARG A 462 -11.94 -3.27 0.75
N ALA A 463 -12.24 -3.48 2.03
CA ALA A 463 -11.72 -2.67 3.13
C ALA A 463 -10.19 -2.72 3.23
N ASN A 464 -9.57 -3.89 3.06
CA ASN A 464 -8.12 -4.02 3.05
C ASN A 464 -7.51 -3.28 1.86
N ARG A 465 -8.13 -3.36 0.68
CA ARG A 465 -7.69 -2.61 -0.51
C ARG A 465 -7.75 -1.10 -0.27
N TRP A 466 -8.82 -0.59 0.33
CA TRP A 466 -8.89 0.82 0.72
C TRP A 466 -7.84 1.21 1.76
N SER A 467 -7.55 0.35 2.73
CA SER A 467 -6.43 0.54 3.67
C SER A 467 -5.07 0.62 2.97
N ILE A 468 -4.83 -0.18 1.93
CA ILE A 468 -3.60 -0.13 1.12
C ILE A 468 -3.51 1.20 0.34
N VAL A 469 -4.60 1.63 -0.27
CA VAL A 469 -4.65 2.86 -1.09
C VAL A 469 -4.48 4.11 -0.20
N PHE A 470 -5.28 4.23 0.85
CA PHE A 470 -5.32 5.44 1.67
C PHE A 470 -4.26 5.47 2.77
N HIS A 471 -3.89 4.32 3.35
CA HIS A 471 -3.01 4.27 4.54
C HIS A 471 -1.78 3.37 4.38
N CYS A 472 -1.55 2.79 3.20
CA CYS A 472 -0.38 1.96 2.89
C CYS A 472 -0.21 0.79 3.87
N TYR A 473 -1.32 0.29 4.40
CA TYR A 473 -1.36 -0.81 5.35
C TYR A 473 -2.13 -1.99 4.77
N ASN A 474 -1.43 -3.11 4.58
CA ASN A 474 -2.00 -4.37 4.14
C ASN A 474 -2.19 -5.30 5.35
N PHE A 475 -3.43 -5.62 5.70
CA PHE A 475 -3.75 -6.51 6.81
C PHE A 475 -3.22 -7.94 6.60
N LEU A 476 -2.91 -8.33 5.36
CA LEU A 476 -2.37 -9.65 5.02
C LEU A 476 -0.86 -9.78 5.27
N ASP A 477 -0.14 -8.66 5.47
CA ASP A 477 1.29 -8.70 5.78
C ASP A 477 1.54 -9.06 7.26
N THR A 478 0.51 -9.02 8.10
CA THR A 478 0.60 -9.43 9.51
C THR A 478 0.45 -10.96 9.61
N PRO A 479 1.45 -11.69 10.13
CA PRO A 479 1.34 -13.13 10.33
C PRO A 479 0.23 -13.45 11.34
N VAL A 480 -0.73 -14.29 10.96
CA VAL A 480 -1.78 -14.80 11.88
C VAL A 480 -1.85 -16.32 11.74
N ASP A 481 -1.58 -17.06 12.81
CA ASP A 481 -1.80 -18.51 12.85
C ASP A 481 -3.30 -18.79 13.08
N VAL A 482 -4.04 -18.89 11.98
CA VAL A 482 -5.47 -19.23 11.95
C VAL A 482 -5.76 -20.73 12.01
N THR A 483 -4.72 -21.58 11.96
CA THR A 483 -4.89 -23.01 11.61
C THR A 483 -5.13 -23.92 12.81
N ARG A 484 -4.86 -23.46 14.04
CA ARG A 484 -4.80 -24.39 15.19
C ARG A 484 -5.99 -24.33 16.13
N ASN A 485 -6.87 -23.32 16.03
CA ASN A 485 -7.86 -23.04 17.09
C ASN A 485 -9.26 -22.58 16.61
N VAL A 486 -9.57 -22.52 15.31
CA VAL A 486 -10.91 -22.20 14.78
C VAL A 486 -11.26 -23.22 13.70
N ASP A 487 -12.48 -23.74 13.72
CA ASP A 487 -12.99 -24.47 12.55
C ASP A 487 -13.30 -23.46 11.44
N ASN A 488 -12.37 -23.33 10.50
CA ASN A 488 -12.50 -22.39 9.38
C ASN A 488 -13.58 -22.81 8.37
N ASN A 489 -14.18 -24.00 8.52
CA ASN A 489 -15.31 -24.44 7.70
C ASN A 489 -16.67 -24.06 8.32
N ASP A 490 -16.70 -23.58 9.57
CA ASP A 490 -17.92 -23.09 10.24
C ASP A 490 -17.90 -21.55 10.31
N ALA A 491 -18.76 -20.92 9.51
CA ALA A 491 -18.88 -19.46 9.44
C ALA A 491 -19.28 -18.81 10.77
N ASP A 492 -20.04 -19.51 11.62
CA ASP A 492 -20.44 -19.02 12.94
C ASP A 492 -19.28 -19.16 13.95
N ALA A 493 -18.51 -20.24 13.87
CA ALA A 493 -17.29 -20.41 14.67
C ALA A 493 -16.26 -19.32 14.33
N VAL A 494 -16.06 -19.03 13.04
CA VAL A 494 -15.21 -17.93 12.58
C VAL A 494 -15.76 -16.58 13.06
N LEU A 495 -17.06 -16.30 12.89
CA LEU A 495 -17.67 -15.05 13.34
C LEU A 495 -17.54 -14.88 14.86
N ASN A 496 -17.72 -15.95 15.64
CA ASN A 496 -17.52 -15.94 17.08
C ASN A 496 -16.06 -15.61 17.42
N ALA A 497 -15.10 -16.25 16.73
CA ALA A 497 -13.69 -16.02 16.95
C ALA A 497 -13.29 -14.56 16.70
N VAL A 498 -13.63 -14.00 15.54
CA VAL A 498 -13.27 -12.61 15.17
C VAL A 498 -13.95 -11.55 16.03
N THR A 499 -15.08 -11.88 16.66
CA THR A 499 -15.81 -10.95 17.53
C THR A 499 -15.43 -11.05 19.01
N THR A 500 -14.98 -12.22 19.48
CA THR A 500 -14.78 -12.49 20.92
C THR A 500 -13.33 -12.80 21.33
N ARG A 501 -12.49 -13.32 20.43
CA ARG A 501 -11.07 -13.63 20.70
C ARG A 501 -10.19 -12.47 20.27
N SER A 502 -9.24 -11.98 21.09
CA SER A 502 -8.39 -10.84 20.69
C SER A 502 -7.22 -11.11 19.79
N ASP A 503 -6.79 -12.36 19.62
CA ASP A 503 -5.88 -12.70 18.53
C ASP A 503 -6.54 -12.35 17.18
N CYS A 504 -7.82 -12.66 17.03
CA CYS A 504 -8.59 -12.28 15.84
C CYS A 504 -9.09 -10.82 15.89
N LYS A 505 -9.69 -10.41 17.01
CA LYS A 505 -10.33 -9.09 17.18
C LYS A 505 -9.34 -7.92 17.04
N ALA A 506 -8.03 -8.10 17.31
CA ALA A 506 -7.04 -7.04 17.13
C ALA A 506 -6.99 -6.47 15.70
N CYS A 507 -7.13 -7.32 14.69
CA CYS A 507 -7.22 -6.90 13.29
C CYS A 507 -8.66 -6.55 12.89
N HIS A 508 -9.63 -7.38 13.30
CA HIS A 508 -11.02 -7.23 12.93
C HIS A 508 -11.68 -5.97 13.50
N ASP A 509 -11.22 -5.45 14.64
CA ASP A 509 -11.69 -4.15 15.18
C ASP A 509 -11.30 -2.95 14.33
N ARG A 510 -10.37 -3.09 13.39
CA ARG A 510 -10.04 -2.04 12.42
C ARG A 510 -10.61 -2.33 11.06
N LEU A 511 -10.49 -3.58 10.60
CA LEU A 511 -10.90 -3.96 9.26
C LEU A 511 -12.42 -4.06 9.11
N ASP A 512 -13.13 -4.65 10.08
CA ASP A 512 -14.57 -4.88 9.96
C ASP A 512 -15.39 -3.58 10.02
N PRO A 513 -15.08 -2.58 10.87
CA PRO A 513 -15.73 -1.27 10.81
C PRO A 513 -15.55 -0.57 9.46
N MET A 514 -14.38 -0.70 8.82
CA MET A 514 -14.18 -0.18 7.45
C MET A 514 -15.05 -0.95 6.46
N ALA A 515 -15.11 -2.28 6.58
CA ALA A 515 -15.94 -3.14 5.74
C ALA A 515 -17.44 -2.80 5.83
N SER A 516 -17.90 -2.37 7.01
CA SER A 516 -19.30 -2.07 7.27
C SER A 516 -19.87 -0.90 6.46
N PHE A 517 -19.05 0.04 6.00
CA PHE A 517 -19.50 1.11 5.10
C PHE A 517 -19.99 0.61 3.73
N MET A 518 -19.52 -0.56 3.30
CA MET A 518 -19.75 -1.08 1.94
C MET A 518 -20.86 -2.14 1.85
N PHE A 519 -21.63 -2.37 2.91
CA PHE A 519 -22.78 -3.28 2.83
C PHE A 519 -23.91 -2.84 1.88
N PRO A 520 -24.12 -1.53 1.66
CA PRO A 520 -25.06 -1.07 0.63
C PRO A 520 -24.63 -1.35 -0.82
N LEU A 521 -23.35 -1.68 -1.06
CA LEU A 521 -22.72 -1.81 -2.38
C LEU A 521 -22.56 -3.28 -2.77
N ASP A 522 -23.24 -3.71 -3.82
CA ASP A 522 -23.19 -5.09 -4.30
C ASP A 522 -21.91 -5.39 -5.13
N ASN A 523 -21.75 -6.60 -5.63
CA ASN A 523 -20.76 -6.93 -6.66
C ASN A 523 -21.21 -6.40 -8.03
N ALA A 524 -20.31 -5.70 -8.72
CA ALA A 524 -20.63 -5.14 -10.02
C ALA A 524 -20.86 -6.23 -11.08
N ALA A 525 -19.94 -7.20 -11.20
CA ALA A 525 -20.03 -8.38 -12.08
C ALA A 525 -21.37 -9.13 -12.03
N GLN A 526 -22.01 -9.19 -10.85
CA GLN A 526 -23.27 -9.92 -10.67
C GLN A 526 -24.48 -9.19 -11.28
N LEU A 527 -24.29 -7.96 -11.73
CA LEU A 527 -25.29 -7.09 -12.33
C LEU A 527 -25.07 -6.86 -13.83
N GLU A 528 -24.02 -7.43 -14.44
CA GLU A 528 -23.79 -7.35 -15.89
C GLU A 528 -24.99 -7.95 -16.65
N GLY A 529 -25.54 -7.18 -17.58
CA GLY A 529 -26.80 -7.54 -18.28
C GLY A 529 -28.07 -7.53 -17.40
N GLY A 530 -27.98 -7.04 -16.16
CA GLY A 530 -29.06 -6.97 -15.17
C GLY A 530 -29.52 -5.54 -14.85
N ASP A 531 -30.27 -5.38 -13.76
CA ASP A 531 -30.79 -4.10 -13.29
C ASP A 531 -29.74 -3.35 -12.47
N GLY A 532 -28.97 -2.47 -13.13
CA GLY A 532 -27.89 -1.72 -12.49
C GLY A 532 -28.34 -0.76 -11.38
N THR A 533 -29.63 -0.46 -11.26
CA THR A 533 -30.16 0.28 -10.09
C THR A 533 -30.03 -0.51 -8.78
N ARG A 534 -29.73 -1.81 -8.85
CA ARG A 534 -29.51 -2.67 -7.68
C ARG A 534 -28.11 -2.59 -7.08
N PHE A 535 -27.16 -1.95 -7.75
CA PHE A 535 -25.79 -1.86 -7.22
C PHE A 535 -25.74 -1.20 -5.84
N PHE A 536 -26.51 -0.13 -5.67
CA PHE A 536 -26.67 0.55 -4.40
C PHE A 536 -28.05 0.25 -3.79
N SER A 537 -28.28 -1.02 -3.44
CA SER A 537 -29.55 -1.47 -2.84
C SER A 537 -29.39 -2.30 -1.56
N GLY A 538 -28.15 -2.54 -1.13
CA GLY A 538 -27.87 -3.36 0.05
C GLY A 538 -28.32 -2.71 1.36
N ASP A 539 -28.58 -3.55 2.37
CA ASP A 539 -28.97 -3.09 3.70
C ASP A 539 -27.79 -2.40 4.43
N PRO A 540 -27.86 -1.08 4.72
CA PRO A 540 -26.81 -0.38 5.47
C PRO A 540 -26.63 -0.89 6.90
N GLU A 541 -27.61 -1.61 7.46
CA GLU A 541 -27.55 -2.20 8.80
C GLU A 541 -27.11 -3.67 8.80
N ARG A 542 -26.78 -4.25 7.63
CA ARG A 542 -26.33 -5.65 7.47
C ARG A 542 -25.11 -5.97 8.34
N TRP A 543 -24.30 -4.98 8.70
CA TRP A 543 -23.18 -5.15 9.63
C TRP A 543 -23.61 -5.76 10.99
N ARG A 544 -24.85 -5.50 11.45
CA ARG A 544 -25.35 -6.02 12.74
C ARG A 544 -25.35 -7.54 12.81
N SER A 545 -25.66 -8.19 11.69
CA SER A 545 -25.69 -9.64 11.57
C SER A 545 -24.39 -10.18 10.95
N ALA A 546 -23.85 -9.50 9.95
CA ALA A 546 -22.72 -9.99 9.16
C ALA A 546 -21.41 -10.00 9.95
N ASN A 547 -20.95 -8.87 10.49
CA ASN A 547 -19.66 -8.77 11.18
C ASN A 547 -19.76 -8.25 12.62
N LYS A 548 -20.96 -7.84 13.06
CA LYS A 548 -21.28 -7.31 14.40
C LYS A 548 -20.40 -6.10 14.79
N ARG A 549 -20.01 -5.30 13.79
CA ARG A 549 -19.15 -4.11 13.97
C ARG A 549 -19.75 -2.90 13.25
N PRO A 550 -20.10 -1.82 13.97
CA PRO A 550 -20.65 -0.63 13.33
C PRO A 550 -19.61 0.04 12.41
N PRO A 551 -20.05 0.79 11.39
CA PRO A 551 -19.15 1.51 10.49
C PRO A 551 -18.24 2.49 11.24
N GLY A 552 -16.96 2.48 10.88
CA GLY A 552 -15.98 3.40 11.45
C GLY A 552 -14.56 3.21 10.88
N VAL A 553 -13.73 4.22 11.06
CA VAL A 553 -12.31 4.21 10.66
C VAL A 553 -11.47 4.55 11.89
N TYR A 554 -10.57 3.66 12.29
CA TYR A 554 -9.76 3.77 13.51
C TYR A 554 -10.58 4.15 14.77
N GLY A 555 -11.77 3.58 14.91
CA GLY A 555 -12.67 3.81 16.05
C GLY A 555 -13.49 5.09 15.99
N ILE A 556 -13.31 5.92 14.96
CA ILE A 556 -14.18 7.08 14.70
C ILE A 556 -15.40 6.58 13.92
N PRO A 557 -16.62 6.72 14.46
CA PRO A 557 -17.83 6.25 13.80
C PRO A 557 -18.16 7.10 12.57
N GLY A 558 -18.84 6.49 11.59
CA GLY A 558 -19.42 7.17 10.43
C GLY A 558 -20.72 6.49 9.99
N THR A 559 -21.41 7.03 8.99
CA THR A 559 -22.71 6.51 8.53
C THR A 559 -22.68 5.87 7.15
N ASP A 560 -21.97 6.45 6.19
CA ASP A 560 -21.92 5.99 4.80
C ASP A 560 -20.53 6.14 4.17
N ILE A 561 -20.41 5.81 2.88
CA ILE A 561 -19.13 5.86 2.15
C ILE A 561 -18.53 7.28 2.03
N ARG A 562 -19.32 8.35 2.14
CA ARG A 562 -18.81 9.73 2.17
C ARG A 562 -18.08 10.00 3.48
N ASP A 563 -18.68 9.55 4.59
CA ASP A 563 -18.04 9.59 5.89
C ASP A 563 -16.78 8.72 5.92
N MET A 564 -16.81 7.53 5.32
CA MET A 564 -15.61 6.70 5.15
C MET A 564 -14.50 7.47 4.44
N GLY A 565 -14.80 8.05 3.28
CA GLY A 565 -13.85 8.84 2.49
C GLY A 565 -13.25 10.01 3.26
N ARG A 566 -14.10 10.82 3.91
CA ARG A 566 -13.66 11.93 4.77
C ARG A 566 -12.75 11.46 5.91
N LEU A 567 -13.11 10.35 6.58
CA LEU A 567 -12.32 9.80 7.68
C LEU A 567 -10.98 9.22 7.20
N LEU A 568 -10.95 8.58 6.03
CA LEU A 568 -9.73 8.03 5.44
C LEU A 568 -8.72 9.12 5.12
N VAL A 569 -9.15 10.23 4.49
CA VAL A 569 -8.24 11.32 4.07
C VAL A 569 -7.86 12.27 5.20
N ALA A 570 -8.71 12.42 6.22
CA ALA A 570 -8.41 13.24 7.41
C ALA A 570 -7.41 12.57 8.37
N HIS A 571 -7.23 11.26 8.27
CA HIS A 571 -6.33 10.52 9.15
C HIS A 571 -4.85 10.82 8.81
N PRO A 572 -3.93 11.03 9.78
CA PRO A 572 -2.52 11.36 9.52
C PRO A 572 -1.79 10.38 8.58
N LYS A 573 -2.11 9.07 8.69
CA LYS A 573 -1.59 8.03 7.79
C LYS A 573 -1.87 8.29 6.30
N PHE A 574 -2.84 9.13 5.95
CA PHE A 574 -3.11 9.50 4.56
C PHE A 574 -1.91 10.22 3.93
N ALA A 575 -1.45 11.30 4.56
CA ALA A 575 -0.33 12.09 4.06
C ALA A 575 0.97 11.27 4.06
N GLU A 576 1.20 10.47 5.10
CA GLU A 576 2.34 9.54 5.19
C GLU A 576 2.31 8.53 4.02
N CYS A 577 1.16 7.93 3.74
CA CYS A 577 1.01 6.95 2.68
C CYS A 577 1.23 7.56 1.29
N GLN A 578 0.61 8.71 0.99
CA GLN A 578 0.78 9.33 -0.33
C GLN A 578 2.21 9.82 -0.54
N THR A 579 2.87 10.32 0.51
CA THR A 579 4.30 10.68 0.47
C THR A 579 5.19 9.48 0.21
N LYS A 580 4.92 8.35 0.86
CA LYS A 580 5.60 7.07 0.60
C LYS A 580 5.34 6.54 -0.81
N ARG A 581 4.13 6.74 -1.34
CA ARG A 581 3.79 6.34 -2.71
C ARG A 581 4.51 7.19 -3.76
N ALA A 582 4.59 8.51 -3.55
CA ALA A 582 5.41 9.40 -4.37
C ALA A 582 6.88 9.00 -4.33
N PHE A 583 7.42 8.65 -3.15
CA PHE A 583 8.78 8.09 -3.05
C PHE A 583 8.92 6.80 -3.85
N LYS A 584 8.02 5.83 -3.69
CA LYS A 584 8.06 4.55 -4.43
C LYS A 584 8.00 4.76 -5.94
N MET A 585 7.24 5.76 -6.40
CA MET A 585 7.19 6.13 -7.82
C MET A 585 8.55 6.62 -8.34
N LEU A 586 9.31 7.37 -7.54
CA LEU A 586 10.61 7.97 -7.89
C LEU A 586 11.84 7.09 -7.58
N PHE A 587 11.72 6.13 -6.64
CA PHE A 587 12.84 5.30 -6.19
C PHE A 587 12.64 3.81 -6.45
N LEU A 588 11.43 3.40 -6.88
CA LEU A 588 11.06 2.01 -7.16
C LEU A 588 11.21 1.04 -5.96
N ARG A 589 11.29 1.61 -4.76
CA ARG A 589 11.34 0.90 -3.47
C ARG A 589 10.71 1.73 -2.36
N ASN A 590 10.55 1.13 -1.19
CA ASN A 590 10.17 1.87 0.01
C ASN A 590 11.35 2.70 0.55
N PRO A 591 11.08 3.82 1.24
CA PRO A 591 12.11 4.54 1.97
C PRO A 591 12.68 3.62 3.05
N GLN A 592 14.01 3.56 3.13
CA GLN A 592 14.75 2.61 3.95
C GLN A 592 15.85 3.27 4.75
N THR A 593 16.41 4.39 4.28
CA THR A 593 17.48 5.09 5.02
C THR A 593 16.90 6.14 5.94
N THR A 594 17.71 6.53 6.91
CA THR A 594 17.33 7.56 7.88
C THR A 594 17.02 8.91 7.23
N PRO A 595 17.84 9.44 6.30
CA PRO A 595 17.49 10.64 5.53
C PRO A 595 16.20 10.51 4.72
N GLU A 596 15.96 9.35 4.10
CA GLU A 596 14.74 9.12 3.32
C GLU A 596 13.47 9.18 4.18
N LEU A 597 13.46 8.47 5.30
CA LEU A 597 12.29 8.38 6.17
C LEU A 597 12.02 9.70 6.91
N SER A 598 13.08 10.41 7.33
CA SER A 598 12.93 11.75 7.94
C SER A 598 12.42 12.78 6.94
N THR A 599 12.94 12.76 5.71
CA THR A 599 12.41 13.59 4.61
C THR A 599 10.95 13.25 4.33
N ALA A 600 10.59 11.96 4.27
CA ALA A 600 9.20 11.55 4.06
C ALA A 600 8.26 12.08 5.16
N ALA A 601 8.67 12.06 6.43
CA ALA A 601 7.87 12.59 7.53
C ALA A 601 7.69 14.12 7.47
N ASP A 602 8.76 14.86 7.13
CA ASP A 602 8.70 16.31 6.91
C ASP A 602 7.74 16.65 5.77
N LEU A 603 7.90 15.98 4.61
CA LEU A 603 7.05 16.19 3.44
C LEU A 603 5.58 15.87 3.74
N ALA A 604 5.29 14.78 4.44
CA ALA A 604 3.92 14.44 4.82
C ALA A 604 3.27 15.51 5.71
N THR A 605 4.05 16.14 6.60
CA THR A 605 3.56 17.21 7.49
C THR A 605 3.29 18.50 6.71
N ARG A 606 4.21 18.89 5.82
CA ARG A 606 4.14 20.15 5.08
C ARG A 606 3.15 20.12 3.93
N TRP A 607 2.94 18.96 3.31
CA TRP A 607 2.10 18.82 2.11
C TRP A 607 0.66 19.33 2.30
N GLY A 608 0.04 19.00 3.42
CA GLY A 608 -1.30 19.50 3.74
C GLY A 608 -1.30 20.98 4.10
N ALA A 609 -0.33 21.42 4.91
CA ALA A 609 -0.30 22.78 5.46
C ALA A 609 0.15 23.85 4.45
N GLU A 610 1.05 23.51 3.52
CA GLU A 610 1.68 24.46 2.61
C GLU A 610 1.15 24.34 1.17
N ASP A 611 0.81 23.14 0.72
CA ASP A 611 0.47 22.88 -0.69
C ASP A 611 -1.01 22.51 -0.89
N ASN A 612 -1.84 22.54 0.15
CA ASN A 612 -3.24 22.12 0.12
C ASN A 612 -3.43 20.74 -0.54
N TYR A 613 -2.53 19.80 -0.20
CA TYR A 613 -2.51 18.45 -0.77
C TYR A 613 -2.34 18.39 -2.31
N ASN A 614 -1.71 19.37 -2.96
CA ASN A 614 -1.41 19.30 -4.39
C ASN A 614 -0.35 18.21 -4.70
N PHE A 615 -0.70 17.22 -5.53
CA PHE A 615 0.18 16.06 -5.78
C PHE A 615 1.45 16.42 -6.57
N ARG A 616 1.39 17.37 -7.52
CA ARG A 616 2.58 17.83 -8.26
C ARG A 616 3.59 18.48 -7.32
N ALA A 617 3.12 19.29 -6.37
CA ALA A 617 3.94 19.91 -5.34
C ALA A 617 4.64 18.86 -4.47
N LEU A 618 3.94 17.78 -4.08
CA LEU A 618 4.54 16.67 -3.33
C LEU A 618 5.70 16.01 -4.10
N VAL A 619 5.50 15.72 -5.39
CA VAL A 619 6.54 15.12 -6.24
C VAL A 619 7.70 16.09 -6.45
N ARG A 620 7.41 17.37 -6.70
CA ARG A 620 8.41 18.45 -6.81
C ARG A 620 9.30 18.51 -5.57
N ARG A 621 8.71 18.49 -4.37
CA ARG A 621 9.48 18.54 -3.10
C ARG A 621 10.41 17.35 -2.96
N TRP A 622 9.96 16.14 -3.30
CA TRP A 622 10.84 14.97 -3.33
C TRP A 622 12.03 15.17 -4.28
N MET A 623 11.78 15.64 -5.51
CA MET A 623 12.83 15.82 -6.51
C MET A 623 13.84 16.91 -6.16
N LEU A 624 13.42 17.92 -5.40
CA LEU A 624 14.31 18.99 -4.93
C LEU A 624 15.06 18.64 -3.64
N SER A 625 14.71 17.54 -2.97
CA SER A 625 15.37 17.09 -1.73
C SER A 625 16.78 16.56 -1.98
N ASP A 626 17.65 16.66 -0.98
CA ASP A 626 19.01 16.11 -1.03
C ASP A 626 19.00 14.58 -1.22
N VAL A 627 17.98 13.90 -0.69
CA VAL A 627 17.75 12.45 -0.84
C VAL A 627 17.59 12.06 -2.31
N TYR A 628 16.93 12.89 -3.11
CA TYR A 628 16.78 12.63 -4.54
C TYR A 628 18.02 13.05 -5.32
N ARG A 629 18.66 14.16 -4.93
CA ARG A 629 19.77 14.79 -5.68
C ARG A 629 21.15 14.18 -5.40
N SER A 630 21.26 13.25 -4.46
CA SER A 630 22.53 12.66 -4.03
C SER A 630 22.46 11.14 -4.01
N ARG A 631 23.56 10.45 -4.30
CA ARG A 631 23.71 8.98 -4.26
C ARG A 631 24.73 8.54 -3.21
N PRO A 632 24.72 7.29 -2.72
CA PRO A 632 25.78 6.74 -1.88
C PRO A 632 27.14 6.85 -2.56
N GLU A 633 28.18 7.15 -1.78
CA GLU A 633 29.56 7.26 -2.29
C GLU A 633 30.09 5.93 -2.84
N THR A 634 29.69 4.82 -2.22
CA THR A 634 29.96 3.47 -2.73
C THR A 634 28.79 2.98 -3.59
N ASP A 635 29.08 2.59 -4.83
CA ASP A 635 28.08 2.03 -5.73
C ASP A 635 27.43 0.77 -5.12
N GLY A 636 26.11 0.81 -4.96
CA GLY A 636 25.31 -0.29 -4.43
C GLY A 636 24.10 -0.55 -5.31
N ALA A 637 23.80 -1.82 -5.57
CA ALA A 637 22.66 -2.24 -6.40
C ALA A 637 21.29 -1.69 -5.90
N ALA A 638 21.19 -1.35 -4.61
CA ALA A 638 20.01 -0.75 -4.00
C ALA A 638 19.66 0.67 -4.50
N TRP A 639 20.55 1.29 -5.27
CA TRP A 639 20.42 2.67 -5.74
C TRP A 639 20.12 2.82 -7.24
N VAL A 640 20.28 1.75 -8.00
CA VAL A 640 20.02 1.72 -9.44
C VAL A 640 18.55 1.47 -9.70
N ARG A 641 17.91 2.29 -10.55
CA ARG A 641 16.49 2.10 -10.92
C ARG A 641 16.41 1.26 -12.18
N ARG A 642 15.46 0.34 -12.21
CA ARG A 642 15.13 -0.41 -13.43
C ARG A 642 13.82 0.09 -14.01
N VAL A 643 13.83 0.45 -15.29
CA VAL A 643 12.60 0.83 -16.02
C VAL A 643 11.54 -0.27 -15.90
N SER A 644 10.27 0.13 -15.71
CA SER A 644 9.14 -0.79 -15.80
C SER A 644 8.86 -1.16 -17.27
N PRO A 645 8.06 -2.20 -17.57
CA PRO A 645 7.73 -2.55 -18.96
C PRO A 645 7.14 -1.38 -19.76
N GLU A 646 6.22 -0.64 -19.17
CA GLU A 646 5.56 0.53 -19.78
C GLU A 646 6.55 1.66 -20.09
N ARG A 647 7.55 1.84 -19.20
CA ARG A 647 8.61 2.82 -19.40
C ARG A 647 9.65 2.35 -20.41
N LEU A 648 9.94 1.06 -20.48
CA LEU A 648 10.84 0.51 -21.49
C LEU A 648 10.26 0.70 -22.89
N GLU A 649 8.97 0.42 -23.08
CA GLU A 649 8.31 0.65 -24.36
C GLU A 649 8.31 2.13 -24.74
N SER A 650 7.92 3.01 -23.81
CA SER A 650 7.91 4.46 -24.02
C SER A 650 9.31 4.98 -24.37
N LEU A 651 10.35 4.52 -23.66
CA LEU A 651 11.74 4.89 -23.91
C LEU A 651 12.20 4.43 -25.29
N VAL A 652 11.91 3.18 -25.67
CA VAL A 652 12.31 2.65 -26.98
C VAL A 652 11.59 3.39 -28.09
N LYS A 653 10.29 3.66 -27.95
CA LYS A 653 9.50 4.46 -28.90
C LYS A 653 10.04 5.88 -29.04
N ASP A 654 10.39 6.53 -27.93
CA ASP A 654 10.99 7.88 -27.93
C ASP A 654 12.33 7.88 -28.68
N LEU A 655 13.23 6.96 -28.32
CA LEU A 655 14.56 6.87 -28.89
C LEU A 655 14.56 6.45 -30.36
N THR A 656 13.69 5.52 -30.76
CA THR A 656 13.83 4.79 -32.02
C THR A 656 12.61 4.88 -32.94
N GLY A 657 11.45 5.28 -32.41
CA GLY A 657 10.16 5.18 -33.10
C GLY A 657 9.55 3.77 -33.11
N PHE A 658 10.31 2.75 -32.69
CA PHE A 658 9.87 1.37 -32.69
C PHE A 658 8.94 1.06 -31.51
N VAL A 659 7.85 0.36 -31.79
CA VAL A 659 6.99 -0.30 -30.80
C VAL A 659 6.90 -1.76 -31.19
N TRP A 660 7.11 -2.67 -30.24
CA TRP A 660 7.04 -4.10 -30.54
C TRP A 660 5.58 -4.54 -30.48
N THR A 661 4.97 -4.73 -31.65
CA THR A 661 3.57 -5.11 -31.76
C THR A 661 3.38 -6.43 -32.49
N ARG A 662 2.22 -7.07 -32.28
CA ARG A 662 1.65 -8.06 -33.21
C ARG A 662 0.44 -7.45 -33.92
N PRO A 663 0.08 -7.95 -35.12
CA PRO A 663 -1.17 -7.56 -35.77
C PRO A 663 -2.36 -7.76 -34.84
N ALA A 664 -3.41 -6.97 -35.05
CA ALA A 664 -4.69 -7.26 -34.47
C ALA A 664 -5.19 -8.62 -35.01
N GLU A 665 -5.54 -9.53 -34.11
CA GLU A 665 -6.24 -10.76 -34.45
C GLU A 665 -7.74 -10.50 -34.28
N ASP A 666 -8.53 -10.95 -35.24
CA ASP A 666 -9.98 -10.93 -35.26
C ASP A 666 -10.44 -12.30 -35.76
N ASP A 667 -11.17 -13.02 -34.92
CA ASP A 667 -11.66 -14.38 -35.17
C ASP A 667 -13.18 -14.47 -35.34
N GLU A 668 -13.89 -13.33 -35.32
CA GLU A 668 -15.33 -13.28 -35.58
C GLU A 668 -15.69 -13.03 -37.06
N ASP A 669 -16.93 -13.37 -37.41
CA ASP A 669 -17.49 -13.08 -38.73
C ASP A 669 -18.02 -11.64 -38.73
N ASP A 670 -17.32 -10.73 -39.40
CA ASP A 670 -17.73 -9.33 -39.67
C ASP A 670 -19.18 -9.19 -40.21
N ALA A 671 -19.80 -10.29 -40.66
CA ALA A 671 -21.18 -10.32 -41.14
C ALA A 671 -22.25 -10.53 -40.04
N ASP A 672 -21.90 -10.87 -38.79
CA ASP A 672 -22.88 -10.94 -37.69
C ASP A 672 -23.22 -9.52 -37.20
N PRO A 673 -24.48 -9.05 -37.28
CA PRO A 673 -24.86 -7.75 -36.73
C PRO A 673 -24.76 -7.66 -35.20
N ASN A 674 -24.43 -8.75 -34.51
CA ASN A 674 -24.13 -8.79 -33.08
C ASN A 674 -22.64 -9.03 -32.77
N SER A 675 -21.76 -9.15 -33.77
CA SER A 675 -20.32 -9.24 -33.51
C SER A 675 -19.77 -7.90 -33.02
N ASP A 676 -18.76 -7.99 -32.16
CA ASP A 676 -18.04 -6.81 -31.69
C ASP A 676 -17.19 -6.25 -32.85
N PRO A 677 -16.94 -4.93 -32.90
CA PRO A 677 -16.15 -4.35 -33.99
C PRO A 677 -14.71 -4.89 -33.98
N PRO A 678 -14.15 -5.26 -35.14
CA PRO A 678 -12.86 -5.91 -35.22
C PRO A 678 -11.75 -5.02 -34.71
N ARG A 679 -10.74 -5.65 -34.13
CA ARG A 679 -9.59 -4.97 -33.56
C ARG A 679 -8.80 -4.30 -34.70
N THR A 680 -8.73 -2.97 -34.70
CA THR A 680 -8.07 -2.21 -35.78
C THR A 680 -6.64 -1.80 -35.46
N GLU A 681 -6.28 -1.73 -34.18
CA GLU A 681 -4.97 -1.28 -33.72
C GLU A 681 -4.04 -2.45 -33.32
N PRO A 682 -2.73 -2.38 -33.64
CA PRO A 682 -1.77 -3.40 -33.25
C PRO A 682 -1.61 -3.56 -31.73
N VAL A 683 -1.40 -4.79 -31.29
CA VAL A 683 -1.27 -5.14 -29.85
C VAL A 683 0.17 -4.95 -29.40
N THR A 684 0.41 -4.14 -28.38
CA THR A 684 1.75 -3.87 -27.85
C THR A 684 2.25 -5.00 -26.95
N LEU A 685 3.37 -5.62 -27.29
CA LEU A 685 3.83 -6.82 -26.60
C LEU A 685 4.48 -6.54 -25.25
N LEU A 686 5.02 -5.34 -25.00
CA LEU A 686 5.71 -5.06 -23.73
C LEU A 686 4.78 -4.64 -22.60
N THR A 687 3.58 -4.16 -22.93
CA THR A 687 2.62 -3.61 -21.95
C THR A 687 1.32 -4.38 -21.87
N ASN A 688 1.05 -5.25 -22.85
CA ASN A 688 -0.08 -6.17 -22.86
C ASN A 688 0.20 -7.43 -22.03
N GLU A 689 -0.84 -8.02 -21.47
CA GLU A 689 -0.75 -9.16 -20.55
C GLU A 689 -0.80 -10.54 -21.25
N GLU A 690 -1.25 -10.61 -22.51
CA GLU A 690 -1.60 -11.84 -23.24
C GLU A 690 -0.40 -12.75 -23.48
N ASP A 691 0.71 -12.17 -23.94
CA ASP A 691 1.92 -12.90 -24.32
C ASP A 691 2.94 -13.01 -23.16
N GLY A 692 2.58 -12.51 -21.97
CA GLY A 692 3.38 -12.63 -20.74
C GLY A 692 4.68 -11.80 -20.69
N PHE A 693 5.06 -11.09 -21.74
CA PHE A 693 6.28 -10.27 -21.75
C PHE A 693 6.25 -9.14 -20.72
N LYS A 694 5.09 -8.50 -20.50
CA LYS A 694 4.89 -7.53 -19.40
C LYS A 694 5.29 -8.13 -18.05
N ILE A 695 4.85 -9.36 -17.77
CA ILE A 695 5.16 -10.08 -16.53
C ILE A 695 6.64 -10.48 -16.47
N ILE A 696 7.22 -10.97 -17.56
CA ILE A 696 8.67 -11.28 -17.64
C ILE A 696 9.50 -10.03 -17.32
N LEU A 697 9.08 -8.88 -17.82
CA LEU A 697 9.70 -7.59 -17.55
C LEU A 697 9.35 -7.01 -16.17
N GLY A 698 8.60 -7.73 -15.32
CA GLY A 698 8.31 -7.38 -13.94
C GLY A 698 7.11 -6.46 -13.73
N GLY A 699 6.22 -6.36 -14.71
CA GLY A 699 4.90 -5.71 -14.56
C GLY A 699 3.92 -6.55 -13.74
N ILE A 700 2.70 -6.02 -13.60
CA ILE A 700 1.57 -6.65 -12.92
C ILE A 700 0.43 -6.92 -13.90
N ASN A 701 -0.50 -7.80 -13.53
CA ASN A 701 -1.74 -8.04 -14.26
C ASN A 701 -3.02 -7.95 -13.40
N GLY A 702 -2.86 -7.52 -12.15
CA GLY A 702 -3.95 -7.33 -11.19
C GLY A 702 -4.72 -8.61 -10.76
N THR A 703 -4.43 -9.76 -11.37
CA THR A 703 -5.13 -11.04 -11.17
C THR A 703 -4.22 -12.05 -10.47
N ASN A 704 -3.17 -12.50 -11.15
CA ASN A 704 -2.23 -13.53 -10.67
C ASN A 704 -0.91 -12.93 -10.18
N VAL A 705 -0.53 -11.77 -10.70
CA VAL A 705 0.70 -11.04 -10.35
C VAL A 705 0.30 -9.65 -9.86
N SER A 706 0.34 -9.49 -8.53
CA SER A 706 -0.13 -8.29 -7.82
C SER A 706 1.00 -7.37 -7.34
N GLY A 707 2.25 -7.71 -7.62
CA GLY A 707 3.42 -6.93 -7.22
C GLY A 707 4.48 -6.89 -8.31
N ARG A 708 5.01 -5.70 -8.59
CA ARG A 708 6.10 -5.51 -9.55
C ARG A 708 7.39 -6.16 -9.06
N SER A 709 8.11 -6.76 -10.00
CA SER A 709 9.50 -7.18 -9.79
C SER A 709 10.43 -6.14 -10.39
N TYR A 710 11.51 -5.80 -9.71
CA TYR A 710 12.58 -4.96 -10.26
C TYR A 710 13.88 -5.75 -10.50
N SER A 711 13.83 -7.09 -10.39
CA SER A 711 15.01 -7.93 -10.53
C SER A 711 15.56 -7.94 -11.96
N LEU A 712 16.89 -7.97 -12.06
CA LEU A 712 17.59 -8.29 -13.29
C LEU A 712 17.82 -9.80 -13.32
N ASN A 713 17.16 -10.47 -14.26
CA ASN A 713 17.28 -11.92 -14.45
C ASN A 713 17.47 -12.23 -15.94
N ALA A 714 17.78 -13.50 -16.24
CA ALA A 714 18.06 -13.94 -17.61
C ALA A 714 16.89 -13.67 -18.57
N SER A 715 15.65 -13.83 -18.11
CA SER A 715 14.45 -13.61 -18.94
C SER A 715 14.28 -12.14 -19.32
N VAL A 716 14.47 -11.21 -18.37
CA VAL A 716 14.49 -9.75 -18.63
C VAL A 716 15.55 -9.42 -19.68
N ALA A 717 16.75 -9.98 -19.55
CA ALA A 717 17.83 -9.74 -20.50
C ALA A 717 17.50 -10.30 -21.91
N ILE A 718 16.84 -11.46 -22.02
CA ILE A 718 16.43 -12.01 -23.32
C ILE A 718 15.44 -11.08 -24.03
N VAL A 719 14.42 -10.60 -23.32
CA VAL A 719 13.42 -9.68 -23.87
C VAL A 719 14.08 -8.38 -24.32
N GLN A 720 14.92 -7.77 -23.48
CA GLN A 720 15.63 -6.55 -23.84
C GLN A 720 16.55 -6.73 -25.05
N ARG A 721 17.26 -7.86 -25.15
CA ARG A 721 18.09 -8.17 -26.32
C ARG A 721 17.28 -8.27 -27.61
N LYS A 722 16.08 -8.87 -27.54
CA LYS A 722 15.17 -8.98 -28.69
C LYS A 722 14.65 -7.60 -29.10
N VAL A 723 14.14 -6.82 -28.15
CA VAL A 723 13.65 -5.45 -28.40
C VAL A 723 14.75 -4.58 -29.01
N ALA A 724 15.95 -4.59 -28.43
CA ALA A 724 17.09 -3.84 -28.95
C ALA A 724 17.45 -4.23 -30.39
N SER A 725 17.35 -5.52 -30.73
CA SER A 725 17.62 -6.00 -32.10
C SER A 725 16.59 -5.52 -33.11
N LEU A 726 15.31 -5.56 -32.75
CA LEU A 726 14.21 -5.12 -33.61
C LEU A 726 14.21 -3.60 -33.78
N ALA A 727 14.43 -2.86 -32.68
CA ALA A 727 14.49 -1.41 -32.68
C ALA A 727 15.69 -0.88 -33.48
N ALA A 728 16.87 -1.50 -33.36
CA ALA A 728 18.04 -1.12 -34.16
C ALA A 728 17.82 -1.35 -35.65
N ASP A 729 17.22 -2.48 -36.04
CA ASP A 729 16.89 -2.72 -37.45
C ASP A 729 15.85 -1.71 -37.97
N TYR A 730 14.83 -1.41 -37.16
CA TYR A 730 13.83 -0.40 -37.48
C TYR A 730 14.50 0.95 -37.77
N VAL A 731 15.33 1.45 -36.85
CA VAL A 731 16.05 2.73 -37.00
C VAL A 731 16.86 2.80 -38.28
N VAL A 732 17.67 1.78 -38.58
CA VAL A 732 18.50 1.79 -39.80
C VAL A 732 17.63 1.86 -41.06
N ARG A 733 16.47 1.19 -41.07
CA ARG A 733 15.56 1.23 -42.22
C ARG A 733 14.81 2.56 -42.32
N THR A 734 14.31 3.08 -41.21
CA THR A 734 13.45 4.27 -41.21
C THR A 734 14.24 5.56 -41.28
N ASP A 735 15.29 5.73 -40.47
CA ASP A 735 16.09 6.96 -40.48
C ASP A 735 16.78 7.11 -41.84
N LEU A 736 17.42 6.07 -42.38
CA LEU A 736 18.14 6.19 -43.66
C LEU A 736 17.21 6.37 -44.87
N ALA A 737 15.93 6.00 -44.76
CA ALA A 737 14.91 6.26 -45.77
C ALA A 737 14.27 7.67 -45.62
N ALA A 738 14.34 8.27 -44.43
CA ALA A 738 13.84 9.59 -44.16
C ALA A 738 14.84 10.70 -44.56
N ALA A 739 14.33 11.91 -44.71
CA ALA A 739 15.17 13.10 -44.83
C ALA A 739 15.97 13.31 -43.55
N ASP A 740 17.18 13.86 -43.67
CA ASP A 740 18.14 13.90 -42.56
C ASP A 740 17.62 14.62 -41.30
N ALA A 741 16.84 15.68 -41.50
CA ALA A 741 16.24 16.47 -40.42
C ALA A 741 15.15 15.72 -39.62
N ASP A 742 14.58 14.65 -40.19
CA ASP A 742 13.51 13.86 -39.59
C ASP A 742 14.03 12.59 -38.88
N ARG A 743 15.34 12.35 -38.93
CA ARG A 743 15.97 11.15 -38.36
C ARG A 743 16.09 11.24 -36.84
N LYS A 744 15.85 10.12 -36.16
CA LYS A 744 15.90 10.08 -34.69
C LYS A 744 17.30 9.85 -34.12
N LEU A 745 18.03 8.86 -34.64
CA LEU A 745 19.35 8.47 -34.12
C LEU A 745 20.46 8.62 -35.16
N LEU A 746 20.15 8.48 -36.44
CA LEU A 746 21.13 8.48 -37.54
C LEU A 746 21.16 9.80 -38.32
N ALA A 747 20.87 10.93 -37.65
CA ALA A 747 21.04 12.24 -38.25
C ALA A 747 22.52 12.48 -38.65
N GLY A 748 22.73 12.96 -39.87
CA GLY A 748 24.01 13.12 -40.54
C GLY A 748 24.65 11.83 -41.09
N VAL A 749 24.04 10.66 -40.88
CA VAL A 749 24.59 9.36 -41.31
C VAL A 749 24.07 8.99 -42.70
N THR A 750 24.96 8.64 -43.62
CA THR A 750 24.66 8.17 -44.97
C THR A 750 24.46 6.65 -45.05
N GLY A 751 25.06 5.90 -44.11
CA GLY A 751 25.06 4.44 -44.13
C GLY A 751 26.13 3.85 -45.06
N THR A 752 26.99 4.68 -45.64
CA THR A 752 28.09 4.27 -46.53
C THR A 752 29.48 4.60 -45.97
N GLU A 753 29.55 5.13 -44.75
CA GLU A 753 30.80 5.56 -44.12
C GLU A 753 31.81 4.41 -44.03
N ASN A 754 33.01 4.65 -44.55
CA ASN A 754 34.12 3.71 -44.50
C ASN A 754 35.02 4.05 -43.29
N PRO A 755 35.23 3.12 -42.35
CA PRO A 755 36.02 3.39 -41.15
C PRO A 755 37.49 3.76 -41.44
N ALA A 756 38.03 3.47 -42.61
CA ALA A 756 39.39 3.87 -43.00
C ALA A 756 39.48 5.30 -43.55
N VAL A 757 38.36 5.91 -43.95
CA VAL A 757 38.30 7.22 -44.60
C VAL A 757 37.54 8.23 -43.74
N ASP A 758 36.42 7.80 -43.14
CA ASP A 758 35.44 8.65 -42.47
C ASP A 758 35.52 8.57 -40.93
N GLU A 759 36.69 8.24 -40.37
CA GLU A 759 36.87 8.01 -38.93
C GLU A 759 36.36 9.19 -38.07
N GLY A 760 36.70 10.43 -38.46
CA GLY A 760 36.27 11.63 -37.72
C GLY A 760 34.76 11.79 -37.67
N ALA A 761 34.07 11.55 -38.79
CA ALA A 761 32.60 11.61 -38.86
C ALA A 761 31.96 10.49 -38.03
N LEU A 762 32.46 9.25 -38.17
CA LEU A 762 31.99 8.10 -37.40
C LEU A 762 32.08 8.32 -35.89
N ARG A 763 33.23 8.81 -35.40
CA ARG A 763 33.42 9.15 -33.99
C ARG A 763 32.48 10.27 -33.53
N GLY A 764 32.27 11.29 -34.37
CA GLY A 764 31.28 12.35 -34.12
C GLY A 764 29.86 11.80 -33.93
N HIS A 765 29.40 10.93 -34.83
CA HIS A 765 28.09 10.28 -34.73
C HIS A 765 27.98 9.40 -33.49
N ILE A 766 29.03 8.64 -33.15
CA ILE A 766 29.07 7.82 -31.92
C ILE A 766 28.91 8.69 -30.66
N VAL A 767 29.58 9.85 -30.60
CA VAL A 767 29.44 10.78 -29.47
C VAL A 767 27.99 11.28 -29.37
N THR A 768 27.36 11.65 -30.49
CA THR A 768 25.94 12.06 -30.51
C THR A 768 25.01 10.93 -30.02
N LEU A 769 25.24 9.69 -30.47
CA LEU A 769 24.47 8.53 -30.02
C LEU A 769 24.64 8.27 -28.52
N VAL A 770 25.87 8.31 -28.00
CA VAL A 770 26.14 8.16 -26.56
C VAL A 770 25.41 9.23 -25.77
N ARG A 771 25.47 10.48 -26.22
CA ARG A 771 24.78 11.59 -25.57
C ARG A 771 23.26 11.40 -25.58
N ARG A 772 22.66 10.98 -26.70
CA ARG A 772 21.20 10.74 -26.79
C ARG A 772 20.75 9.54 -25.97
N LEU A 773 21.50 8.45 -25.99
CA LEU A 773 21.10 7.18 -25.34
C LEU A 773 21.38 7.16 -23.83
N TYR A 774 22.51 7.74 -23.41
CA TYR A 774 23.03 7.62 -22.04
C TYR A 774 23.17 8.97 -21.32
N GLY A 775 23.00 10.11 -22.01
CA GLY A 775 23.13 11.44 -21.41
C GLY A 775 24.58 11.89 -21.18
N GLU A 776 25.56 11.08 -21.59
CA GLU A 776 26.98 11.31 -21.31
C GLU A 776 27.64 12.18 -22.38
N ARG A 777 28.44 13.16 -21.94
CA ARG A 777 29.30 13.96 -22.83
C ARG A 777 30.67 13.29 -22.91
N LEU A 778 31.03 12.78 -24.09
CA LEU A 778 32.32 12.16 -24.35
C LEU A 778 33.11 12.93 -25.41
N ALA A 779 34.44 12.89 -25.29
CA ALA A 779 35.32 13.37 -26.36
C ALA A 779 35.44 12.30 -27.47
N PRO A 780 35.55 12.70 -28.75
CA PRO A 780 35.69 11.75 -29.87
C PRO A 780 36.90 10.80 -29.79
N ASP A 781 37.93 11.18 -29.03
CA ASP A 781 39.17 10.44 -28.77
C ASP A 781 39.17 9.72 -27.40
N SER A 782 38.02 9.67 -26.73
CA SER A 782 37.91 8.95 -25.44
C SER A 782 38.01 7.43 -25.62
N PRO A 783 38.56 6.70 -24.61
CA PRO A 783 38.65 5.24 -24.67
C PRO A 783 37.30 4.53 -24.86
N GLN A 784 36.20 5.13 -24.39
CA GLN A 784 34.87 4.58 -24.60
C GLN A 784 34.44 4.70 -26.08
N VAL A 785 34.73 5.82 -26.73
CA VAL A 785 34.45 6.01 -28.17
C VAL A 785 35.33 5.10 -29.02
N ASP A 786 36.59 4.86 -28.63
CA ASP A 786 37.47 3.89 -29.28
C ASP A 786 36.87 2.48 -29.31
N GLY A 787 36.25 2.04 -28.20
CA GLY A 787 35.58 0.75 -28.14
C GLY A 787 34.39 0.64 -29.11
N TRP A 788 33.56 1.67 -29.18
CA TRP A 788 32.42 1.71 -30.11
C TRP A 788 32.85 1.80 -31.58
N PHE A 789 33.88 2.61 -31.87
CA PHE A 789 34.45 2.73 -33.21
C PHE A 789 35.09 1.42 -33.66
N GLY A 790 35.84 0.75 -32.77
CA GLY A 790 36.42 -0.57 -33.04
C GLY A 790 35.35 -1.63 -33.34
N LEU A 791 34.21 -1.60 -32.62
CA LEU A 791 33.07 -2.46 -32.94
C LEU A 791 32.49 -2.16 -34.32
N TYR A 792 32.28 -0.88 -34.66
CA TYR A 792 31.80 -0.50 -36.00
C TYR A 792 32.74 -1.01 -37.09
N GLN A 793 34.05 -0.82 -36.93
CA GLN A 793 35.07 -1.27 -37.88
C GLN A 793 35.06 -2.81 -38.04
N ALA A 794 34.95 -3.55 -36.94
CA ALA A 794 34.87 -5.01 -36.98
C ALA A 794 33.62 -5.48 -37.73
N LEU A 795 32.46 -4.87 -37.48
CA LEU A 795 31.19 -5.19 -38.16
C LEU A 795 31.20 -4.77 -39.64
N PHE A 796 31.85 -3.66 -39.98
CA PHE A 796 31.99 -3.21 -41.37
C PHE A 796 32.79 -4.22 -42.20
N ASN A 797 33.86 -4.76 -41.61
CA ASN A 797 34.73 -5.76 -42.25
C ASN A 797 34.14 -7.19 -42.24
N ASP A 798 33.08 -7.43 -41.47
CA ASP A 798 32.41 -8.73 -41.43
C ASP A 798 31.50 -8.94 -42.66
N LEU A 799 31.89 -9.90 -43.50
CA LEU A 799 31.16 -10.30 -44.70
C LEU A 799 30.36 -11.59 -44.53
N THR A 800 30.46 -12.27 -43.37
CA THR A 800 29.89 -13.60 -43.14
C THR A 800 28.36 -13.63 -43.21
N GLN A 801 27.72 -12.50 -42.90
CA GLN A 801 26.26 -12.34 -42.89
C GLN A 801 25.74 -11.47 -44.05
N SER A 802 26.56 -11.23 -45.09
CA SER A 802 26.18 -10.37 -46.21
C SER A 802 25.20 -11.05 -47.18
N GLY A 803 24.15 -10.35 -47.58
CA GLY A 803 23.20 -10.76 -48.62
C GLY A 803 21.73 -10.54 -48.24
N THR A 804 20.81 -11.17 -48.98
CA THR A 804 19.35 -11.02 -48.82
C THR A 804 18.63 -12.35 -48.51
N GLY A 805 19.39 -13.42 -48.27
CA GLY A 805 18.86 -14.75 -47.94
C GLY A 805 18.39 -14.87 -46.48
N SER A 806 17.68 -15.96 -46.19
CA SER A 806 17.27 -16.29 -44.81
C SER A 806 18.49 -16.37 -43.89
N GLY A 807 18.48 -15.59 -42.81
CA GLY A 807 19.58 -15.49 -41.84
C GLY A 807 20.65 -14.43 -42.16
N GLN A 808 20.62 -13.78 -43.32
CA GLN A 808 21.56 -12.70 -43.69
C GLN A 808 21.04 -11.33 -43.25
N VAL A 809 21.97 -10.38 -43.03
CA VAL A 809 21.63 -9.00 -42.62
C VAL A 809 21.63 -8.10 -43.86
N PRO A 810 20.51 -7.42 -44.19
CA PRO A 810 20.41 -6.62 -45.41
C PRO A 810 21.19 -5.30 -45.33
N GLY A 811 21.55 -4.78 -46.51
CA GLY A 811 22.18 -3.46 -46.69
C GLY A 811 23.67 -3.49 -47.01
N THR A 812 24.26 -2.30 -47.21
CA THR A 812 25.70 -2.09 -47.43
C THR A 812 26.51 -2.49 -46.18
N ALA A 813 27.85 -2.59 -46.31
CA ALA A 813 28.73 -2.84 -45.15
C ALA A 813 28.52 -1.79 -44.04
N GLY A 814 28.41 -0.50 -44.40
CA GLY A 814 28.12 0.58 -43.45
C GLY A 814 26.75 0.44 -42.78
N GLN A 815 25.69 0.14 -43.54
CA GLN A 815 24.35 -0.10 -42.97
C GLN A 815 24.33 -1.28 -42.00
N ARG A 816 25.04 -2.38 -42.31
CA ARG A 816 25.16 -3.53 -41.40
C ARG A 816 25.95 -3.19 -40.15
N ALA A 817 27.04 -2.42 -40.28
CA ALA A 817 27.85 -1.95 -39.16
C ALA A 817 27.05 -1.04 -38.21
N TRP A 818 26.31 -0.06 -38.76
CA TRP A 818 25.41 0.79 -37.98
C TRP A 818 24.32 -0.02 -37.26
N ARG A 819 23.72 -1.00 -37.95
CA ARG A 819 22.74 -1.90 -37.34
C ARG A 819 23.33 -2.63 -36.14
N GLY A 820 24.48 -3.28 -36.32
CA GLY A 820 25.13 -4.03 -35.23
C GLY A 820 25.62 -3.13 -34.08
N LEU A 821 26.10 -1.93 -34.38
CA LEU A 821 26.49 -0.94 -33.37
C LEU A 821 25.28 -0.50 -32.54
N LEU A 822 24.17 -0.12 -33.19
CA LEU A 822 22.93 0.25 -32.50
C LEU A 822 22.36 -0.91 -31.67
N VAL A 823 22.42 -2.15 -32.17
CA VAL A 823 22.08 -3.35 -31.38
C VAL A 823 22.90 -3.39 -30.09
N ALA A 824 24.22 -3.20 -30.17
CA ALA A 824 25.09 -3.25 -29.01
C ALA A 824 24.81 -2.09 -28.02
N MET A 825 24.59 -0.88 -28.53
CA MET A 825 24.28 0.29 -27.70
C MET A 825 22.90 0.16 -27.03
N LEU A 826 21.86 -0.28 -27.75
CA LEU A 826 20.52 -0.48 -27.18
C LEU A 826 20.45 -1.68 -26.22
N ARG A 827 21.37 -2.64 -26.36
CA ARG A 827 21.54 -3.76 -25.42
C ARG A 827 22.27 -3.38 -24.13
N SER A 828 22.84 -2.19 -24.05
CA SER A 828 23.53 -1.74 -22.83
C SER A 828 22.58 -1.79 -21.62
N PRO A 829 23.06 -2.24 -20.44
CA PRO A 829 22.29 -2.13 -19.20
C PRO A 829 21.85 -0.70 -18.91
N LYS A 830 22.56 0.31 -19.41
CA LYS A 830 22.20 1.74 -19.28
C LYS A 830 20.86 2.10 -19.94
N ILE A 831 20.30 1.25 -20.82
CA ILE A 831 18.94 1.44 -21.35
C ILE A 831 17.89 0.97 -20.33
N LEU A 832 18.17 -0.11 -19.60
CA LEU A 832 17.29 -0.64 -18.57
C LEU A 832 17.45 0.08 -17.23
N LEU A 833 18.63 0.63 -16.97
CA LEU A 833 19.06 1.14 -15.68
C LEU A 833 19.40 2.62 -15.75
N TYR A 834 18.97 3.38 -14.75
CA TYR A 834 19.22 4.82 -14.63
C TYR A 834 19.25 5.32 -13.18
#